data_AF-A0A4Y9YK56-F1
#
_entry.id   AF-A0A4Y9YK56-F1
#
_cell.length_a   1.000
_cell.length_b   1.000
_cell.length_c   1.000
_cell.angle_alpha   90.00
_cell.angle_beta   90.00
_cell.angle_gamma   90.00
#
_symmetry.space_group_name_H-M   'P 1'
#
loop_
_entity.id
_entity.type
_entity.pdbx_description
1 polymer ?
#
loop_
_entity_poly.entity_id
_entity_poly.type
_entity_poly.pdbx_seq_one_letter_code
_entity_poly.pdbx_strand_id
1 'polypeptide(L)'
;MPAEENLKVLDTQVHPLDNNSVPYNFSSADSPLLHKAARALNLAARLPTPYVSYSGNLSSSSTTILPLDAKYTGSILVSGYHISYIVPREFPRREQESRTRRGSNVMHFMAAIDLWVPFLSKPPLAPYLLAIPVPRCLSNQVRLHIFPPNQSTASSYASLSSADEDGGAWELTADPHVTRSQSARLSRSHSYNNFADDESSDASTTAGFPEGCGIQGSFPSTDRIRVRWATPPKPGQVPETADGRRRAGVRDVKGDMLCTVLRKHKGKGREGSPDGLVVKVDYSATCKGVWFPGVATLLGMDLGLEADDCDVSWAPDEEPRWTVTGGVGFTGFAVGGPPQPPSRQPVSRQSSAEYPPPIYVLPSSPNGKLVNGNSHIPIRSSSNSSTASTNSSSLLRAPLPTHNVAEYSFESSSVSTPSGTVSSLPSVSAPSSPERARRRRSSSRHRAHNGTDTEIDDTQDDMRPPRAPITVHLNMNELSPPPKNAFTFSVSGTILICPRRSSMTPDSRRSSPASSEDEHNDDPISLPIFRIFSTDQETTSTIVRNEAPQASVHVFTRNSKNREANVRRAVLMKGNQVSCGSEGARIVFARISASELRGRRPSDEGSDMSYNRSGFSLGLKSMSSTSKLRDVSMMSTAKLQPHRDGPLMIPYVTTTITSLLGEGHAFKNGYAVELALPAPSDADSEWLEFGLALPGPVAVPKADAAPGDRQSVSSPPRVEIASASVEGVPVRCQTSAAVKPQAGLVGLGLPFEESSGKDWISWVSVHVGQIGGGNVKIIYLVKGSEEAAIDDDKAEKKGKQPQHSIHPLEILLPSFAMPVGLLQVDIRVQEGFKLSSFDTNLMHQQTSPQGLRLLHYALGEFHYPHLSMHVARIALPQEKAVATSNTLWHFAKAAGVLLVFAIIFSLATDLRRATSELQALRQSAIRLSPDGHVLPETITVTATDPADDPKKWWFNQAATHPPAHTAIDALIYADQYNPNSST
;
A
#
# COMPACT_ATOMS: atom_id res chain seq x y z
N MET A 1 15.32 -22.77 5.63
CA MET A 1 14.15 -23.21 4.81
C MET A 1 13.11 -22.09 4.77
N PRO A 2 13.09 -21.24 3.72
CA PRO A 2 12.06 -20.21 3.57
C PRO A 2 10.84 -20.72 2.78
N ALA A 3 9.75 -21.03 3.49
CA ALA A 3 8.33 -20.84 3.13
C ALA A 3 7.75 -21.02 1.68
N GLU A 4 8.38 -21.74 0.74
CA GLU A 4 7.82 -21.88 -0.63
C GLU A 4 6.73 -22.97 -0.81
N GLU A 5 6.66 -23.99 0.05
CA GLU A 5 5.87 -25.23 -0.18
C GLU A 5 4.39 -25.18 0.29
N ASN A 6 3.67 -24.10 0.01
CA ASN A 6 2.30 -23.87 0.52
C ASN A 6 1.15 -24.24 -0.43
N LEU A 7 1.45 -24.92 -1.55
CA LEU A 7 0.48 -25.48 -2.48
C LEU A 7 1.05 -26.77 -3.09
N LYS A 8 0.33 -27.88 -2.97
CA LYS A 8 0.74 -29.19 -3.47
C LYS A 8 -0.06 -29.55 -4.72
N VAL A 9 0.61 -29.69 -5.85
CA VAL A 9 0.04 -30.31 -7.05
C VAL A 9 -0.14 -31.80 -6.78
N LEU A 10 -1.34 -32.34 -7.05
CA LEU A 10 -1.64 -33.76 -6.91
C LEU A 10 -1.53 -34.49 -8.27
N ASP A 11 -2.08 -33.90 -9.33
CA ASP A 11 -2.10 -34.41 -10.69
C ASP A 11 -2.24 -33.24 -11.69
N THR A 12 -1.61 -33.35 -12.85
CA THR A 12 -1.68 -32.35 -13.94
C THR A 12 -1.65 -33.06 -15.28
N GLN A 13 -2.68 -32.84 -16.09
CA GLN A 13 -2.84 -33.49 -17.38
C GLN A 13 -3.24 -32.45 -18.44
N VAL A 14 -2.59 -32.48 -19.61
CA VAL A 14 -2.94 -31.65 -20.76
C VAL A 14 -3.21 -32.56 -21.95
N HIS A 15 -4.24 -32.24 -22.72
CA HIS A 15 -4.61 -33.00 -23.92
C HIS A 15 -5.04 -32.07 -25.06
N PRO A 16 -4.57 -32.30 -26.29
CA PRO A 16 -4.98 -31.52 -27.44
C PRO A 16 -6.45 -31.75 -27.81
N LEU A 17 -7.05 -30.73 -28.39
CA LEU A 17 -8.36 -30.75 -29.03
C LEU A 17 -8.20 -30.45 -30.52
N ASP A 18 -9.16 -30.88 -31.33
CA ASP A 18 -9.19 -30.56 -32.76
C ASP A 18 -9.61 -29.10 -33.03
N ASN A 19 -9.70 -28.74 -34.32
CA ASN A 19 -10.15 -27.41 -34.76
C ASN A 19 -11.59 -27.06 -34.32
N ASN A 20 -12.39 -28.06 -33.90
CA ASN A 20 -13.77 -27.94 -33.41
C ASN A 20 -13.87 -28.07 -31.88
N SER A 21 -12.72 -28.09 -31.17
CA SER A 21 -12.61 -28.30 -29.71
C SER A 21 -13.05 -29.68 -29.21
N VAL A 22 -13.05 -30.69 -30.09
CA VAL A 22 -13.30 -32.10 -29.72
C VAL A 22 -11.98 -32.74 -29.24
N PRO A 23 -11.94 -33.44 -28.09
CA PRO A 23 -10.74 -34.14 -27.66
C PRO A 23 -10.37 -35.29 -28.61
N TYR A 24 -9.08 -35.44 -28.91
CA TYR A 24 -8.55 -36.68 -29.52
C TYR A 24 -8.74 -37.87 -28.58
N ASN A 25 -8.61 -39.10 -29.07
CA ASN A 25 -8.82 -40.29 -28.24
C ASN A 25 -7.79 -40.40 -27.10
N PHE A 26 -8.25 -40.80 -25.91
CA PHE A 26 -7.42 -41.04 -24.72
C PHE A 26 -8.13 -42.01 -23.76
N SER A 27 -7.37 -42.80 -23.00
CA SER A 27 -7.93 -43.73 -22.02
C SER A 27 -8.54 -42.99 -20.82
N SER A 28 -9.81 -43.27 -20.53
CA SER A 28 -10.49 -42.74 -19.33
C SER A 28 -10.19 -43.53 -18.04
N ALA A 29 -9.48 -44.66 -18.14
CA ALA A 29 -8.97 -45.39 -16.98
C ALA A 29 -7.63 -44.78 -16.51
N ASP A 30 -6.73 -44.51 -17.47
CA ASP A 30 -5.37 -44.00 -17.20
C ASP A 30 -5.33 -42.47 -17.06
N SER A 31 -6.29 -41.75 -17.66
CA SER A 31 -6.44 -40.29 -17.54
C SER A 31 -7.82 -39.90 -17.02
N PRO A 32 -8.16 -40.27 -15.76
CA PRO A 32 -9.47 -39.98 -15.18
C PRO A 32 -9.67 -38.48 -14.92
N LEU A 33 -8.60 -37.70 -14.74
CA LEU A 33 -8.67 -36.25 -14.57
C LEU A 33 -9.07 -35.55 -15.87
N LEU A 34 -8.46 -35.91 -17.01
CA LEU A 34 -8.91 -35.45 -18.34
C LEU A 34 -10.35 -35.86 -18.65
N HIS A 35 -10.78 -37.06 -18.24
CA HIS A 35 -12.18 -37.49 -18.45
C HIS A 35 -13.19 -36.67 -17.64
N LYS A 36 -12.84 -36.29 -16.40
CA LYS A 36 -13.62 -35.33 -15.60
C LYS A 36 -13.66 -33.97 -16.29
N ALA A 37 -12.51 -33.44 -16.70
CA ALA A 37 -12.39 -32.12 -17.32
C ALA A 37 -13.18 -32.01 -18.64
N ALA A 38 -13.06 -32.99 -19.55
CA ALA A 38 -13.79 -32.98 -20.82
C ALA A 38 -15.32 -32.95 -20.64
N ARG A 39 -15.85 -33.76 -19.70
CA ARG A 39 -17.28 -33.74 -19.34
C ARG A 39 -17.70 -32.40 -18.74
N ALA A 40 -16.89 -31.87 -17.82
CA ALA A 40 -17.26 -30.73 -17.02
C ALA A 40 -17.18 -29.42 -17.83
N LEU A 41 -16.20 -29.30 -18.75
CA LEU A 41 -16.13 -28.27 -19.80
C LEU A 41 -17.20 -28.44 -20.90
N ASN A 42 -18.05 -29.49 -20.81
CA ASN A 42 -19.10 -29.85 -21.77
C ASN A 42 -18.58 -30.01 -23.21
N LEU A 43 -17.40 -30.60 -23.38
CA LEU A 43 -16.83 -30.90 -24.69
C LEU A 43 -17.58 -32.07 -25.35
N ALA A 44 -17.54 -32.12 -26.68
CA ALA A 44 -18.12 -33.21 -27.45
C ALA A 44 -17.43 -34.56 -27.16
N ALA A 45 -18.10 -35.66 -27.55
CA ALA A 45 -17.55 -37.01 -27.41
C ALA A 45 -16.20 -37.14 -28.12
N ARG A 46 -15.22 -37.75 -27.43
CA ARG A 46 -13.84 -37.96 -27.94
C ARG A 46 -13.85 -38.51 -29.36
N LEU A 47 -12.98 -37.97 -30.23
CA LEU A 47 -12.70 -38.56 -31.53
C LEU A 47 -12.19 -40.01 -31.35
N PRO A 48 -12.48 -40.93 -32.28
CA PRO A 48 -11.92 -42.27 -32.25
C PRO A 48 -10.41 -42.28 -32.56
N THR A 49 -9.90 -41.25 -33.22
CA THR A 49 -8.50 -41.11 -33.64
C THR A 49 -7.59 -40.57 -32.53
N PRO A 50 -6.39 -41.16 -32.32
CA PRO A 50 -5.38 -40.60 -31.43
C PRO A 50 -4.66 -39.41 -32.10
N TYR A 51 -4.18 -38.46 -31.28
CA TYR A 51 -3.48 -37.25 -31.76
C TYR A 51 -2.23 -37.59 -32.60
N VAL A 52 -1.38 -38.49 -32.06
CA VAL A 52 -0.17 -38.95 -32.72
C VAL A 52 -0.46 -40.26 -33.44
N SER A 53 -1.10 -40.15 -34.61
CA SER A 53 -1.26 -41.27 -35.55
C SER A 53 0.05 -41.47 -36.33
N TYR A 54 1.11 -41.91 -35.65
CA TYR A 54 2.45 -42.05 -36.26
C TYR A 54 2.44 -43.11 -37.37
N SER A 55 3.13 -42.82 -38.48
CA SER A 55 3.09 -43.57 -39.75
C SER A 55 3.89 -44.89 -39.76
N GLY A 56 3.69 -45.73 -38.74
CA GLY A 56 4.18 -47.12 -38.71
C GLY A 56 3.04 -48.09 -38.97
N ASN A 57 3.20 -48.99 -39.97
CA ASN A 57 2.24 -50.07 -40.26
C ASN A 57 2.30 -51.20 -39.20
N LEU A 58 1.95 -50.87 -37.96
CA LEU A 58 1.84 -51.84 -36.86
C LEU A 58 0.46 -52.51 -36.89
N SER A 59 0.33 -53.52 -37.75
CA SER A 59 -0.84 -54.41 -37.82
C SER A 59 -0.93 -55.33 -36.58
N SER A 60 -1.28 -54.75 -35.43
CA SER A 60 -1.48 -55.45 -34.16
C SER A 60 -2.68 -54.87 -33.40
N SER A 61 -3.61 -55.73 -32.98
CA SER A 61 -4.94 -55.37 -32.46
C SER A 61 -4.98 -54.97 -30.98
N SER A 62 -3.90 -54.39 -30.44
CA SER A 62 -3.83 -53.92 -29.05
C SER A 62 -4.62 -52.62 -28.87
N THR A 63 -5.75 -52.69 -28.15
CA THR A 63 -6.67 -51.57 -27.90
C THR A 63 -6.20 -50.56 -26.83
N THR A 64 -4.99 -50.76 -26.28
CA THR A 64 -4.38 -49.92 -25.25
C THR A 64 -3.80 -48.62 -25.84
N ILE A 65 -4.48 -47.50 -25.63
CA ILE A 65 -4.00 -46.17 -26.01
C ILE A 65 -2.94 -45.72 -25.00
N LEU A 66 -1.70 -45.56 -25.44
CA LEU A 66 -0.61 -45.04 -24.59
C LEU A 66 -0.83 -43.56 -24.24
N PRO A 67 -0.39 -43.10 -23.04
CA PRO A 67 -0.32 -41.68 -22.70
C PRO A 67 0.52 -40.88 -23.68
N LEU A 68 0.20 -39.59 -23.81
CA LEU A 68 0.82 -38.71 -24.80
C LEU A 68 2.01 -37.95 -24.19
N ASP A 69 3.18 -37.98 -24.85
CA ASP A 69 4.38 -37.30 -24.37
C ASP A 69 4.18 -35.79 -24.16
N ALA A 70 4.74 -35.25 -23.08
CA ALA A 70 4.77 -33.81 -22.76
C ALA A 70 5.38 -32.92 -23.88
N LYS A 71 6.17 -33.52 -24.79
CA LYS A 71 6.68 -32.80 -25.98
C LYS A 71 5.58 -32.43 -26.98
N TYR A 72 4.47 -33.17 -27.01
CA TYR A 72 3.29 -32.95 -27.85
C TYR A 72 2.13 -32.25 -27.12
N THR A 73 1.99 -32.46 -25.81
CA THR A 73 0.91 -31.87 -24.99
C THR A 73 1.31 -30.58 -24.27
N GLY A 74 2.61 -30.28 -24.18
CA GLY A 74 3.11 -29.26 -23.27
C GLY A 74 3.10 -29.75 -21.82
N SER A 75 3.20 -28.83 -20.87
CA SER A 75 3.06 -29.15 -19.44
C SER A 75 2.52 -27.97 -18.64
N ILE A 76 2.05 -28.23 -17.42
CA ILE A 76 1.57 -27.21 -16.50
C ILE A 76 2.62 -27.05 -15.41
N LEU A 77 3.13 -25.84 -15.23
CA LEU A 77 3.99 -25.47 -14.12
C LEU A 77 3.15 -24.68 -13.11
N VAL A 78 3.25 -25.05 -11.83
CA VAL A 78 2.66 -24.28 -10.73
C VAL A 78 3.76 -23.86 -9.77
N SER A 79 3.93 -22.55 -9.58
CA SER A 79 4.97 -21.99 -8.69
C SER A 79 4.44 -20.71 -8.03
N GLY A 80 4.61 -20.58 -6.70
CA GLY A 80 4.13 -19.40 -5.96
C GLY A 80 2.63 -19.09 -6.16
N TYR A 81 1.79 -20.13 -6.26
CA TYR A 81 0.37 -20.08 -6.69
C TYR A 81 0.10 -19.70 -8.16
N HIS A 82 1.09 -19.23 -8.94
CA HIS A 82 0.91 -18.96 -10.37
C HIS A 82 0.80 -20.26 -11.16
N ILE A 83 -0.28 -20.41 -11.94
CA ILE A 83 -0.44 -21.51 -12.90
C ILE A 83 0.03 -21.03 -14.28
N SER A 84 1.00 -21.73 -14.87
CA SER A 84 1.59 -21.42 -16.17
C SER A 84 1.53 -22.62 -17.12
N TYR A 85 1.11 -22.40 -18.37
CA TYR A 85 1.16 -23.42 -19.41
C TYR A 85 2.45 -23.31 -20.22
N ILE A 86 3.27 -24.37 -20.18
CA ILE A 86 4.47 -24.52 -21.01
C ILE A 86 4.04 -25.17 -22.32
N VAL A 87 4.22 -24.42 -23.41
CA VAL A 87 3.84 -24.79 -24.77
C VAL A 87 4.59 -26.07 -25.24
N PRO A 88 3.98 -26.96 -26.05
CA PRO A 88 4.64 -28.11 -26.64
C PRO A 88 5.95 -27.77 -27.37
N ARG A 89 6.91 -28.70 -27.36
CA ARG A 89 8.15 -28.59 -28.15
C ARG A 89 7.98 -29.04 -29.59
N GLU A 90 7.09 -30.00 -29.81
CA GLU A 90 6.78 -30.59 -31.11
C GLU A 90 5.29 -30.37 -31.43
N PHE A 91 5.01 -29.53 -32.42
CA PHE A 91 3.67 -29.43 -33.00
C PHE A 91 3.50 -30.47 -34.12
N PRO A 92 2.35 -31.18 -34.21
CA PRO A 92 2.11 -32.09 -35.33
C PRO A 92 2.17 -31.32 -36.66
N ARG A 93 2.98 -31.84 -37.58
CA ARG A 93 3.06 -31.26 -38.92
C ARG A 93 1.79 -31.59 -39.69
N ARG A 94 1.06 -30.56 -40.15
CA ARG A 94 -0.15 -30.69 -40.99
C ARG A 94 0.20 -31.10 -42.45
N GLU A 95 1.03 -32.13 -42.63
CA GLU A 95 1.54 -32.59 -43.93
C GLU A 95 0.45 -33.22 -44.83
N GLN A 96 -0.74 -33.51 -44.30
CA GLN A 96 -1.88 -34.08 -45.04
C GLN A 96 -3.14 -33.18 -45.16
N GLU A 97 -3.17 -31.96 -44.61
CA GLU A 97 -4.30 -31.04 -44.88
C GLU A 97 -4.20 -30.54 -46.34
N SER A 98 -5.02 -31.11 -47.22
CA SER A 98 -4.84 -31.11 -48.68
C SER A 98 -5.17 -29.78 -49.37
N ARG A 99 -4.27 -28.79 -49.22
CA ARG A 99 -4.13 -27.54 -50.01
C ARG A 99 -5.32 -26.58 -50.12
N THR A 100 -6.50 -26.92 -49.60
CA THR A 100 -7.73 -26.15 -49.80
C THR A 100 -8.12 -25.37 -48.54
N ARG A 101 -8.18 -24.03 -48.70
CA ARG A 101 -8.33 -22.99 -47.65
C ARG A 101 -7.12 -22.80 -46.74
N ARG A 102 -6.91 -21.54 -46.32
CA ARG A 102 -6.00 -21.19 -45.22
C ARG A 102 -6.67 -21.57 -43.91
N GLY A 103 -6.32 -22.74 -43.36
CA GLY A 103 -6.66 -23.07 -41.96
C GLY A 103 -6.01 -22.07 -41.00
N SER A 104 -6.64 -21.83 -39.85
CA SER A 104 -6.01 -21.05 -38.78
C SER A 104 -4.88 -21.86 -38.13
N ASN A 105 -3.75 -21.21 -37.84
CA ASN A 105 -2.63 -21.81 -37.10
C ASN A 105 -2.87 -21.82 -35.58
N VAL A 106 -4.14 -21.99 -35.17
CA VAL A 106 -4.54 -22.13 -33.77
C VAL A 106 -4.61 -23.61 -33.45
N MET A 107 -4.09 -23.99 -32.29
CA MET A 107 -4.31 -25.31 -31.67
C MET A 107 -4.97 -25.10 -30.32
N HIS A 108 -5.95 -25.93 -30.01
CA HIS A 108 -6.66 -25.91 -28.74
C HIS A 108 -6.16 -27.06 -27.86
N PHE A 109 -6.09 -26.82 -26.55
CA PHE A 109 -5.73 -27.80 -25.54
C PHE A 109 -6.72 -27.70 -24.38
N MET A 110 -7.12 -28.83 -23.81
CA MET A 110 -7.73 -28.87 -22.48
C MET A 110 -6.65 -29.17 -21.44
N ALA A 111 -6.66 -28.41 -20.36
CA ALA A 111 -5.78 -28.56 -19.22
C ALA A 111 -6.62 -28.94 -18.00
N ALA A 112 -6.11 -29.87 -17.19
CA ALA A 112 -6.75 -30.32 -15.97
C ALA A 112 -5.70 -30.41 -14.86
N ILE A 113 -6.05 -29.90 -13.68
CA ILE A 113 -5.14 -29.68 -12.55
C ILE A 113 -5.89 -30.09 -11.28
N ASP A 114 -5.29 -30.93 -10.46
CA ASP A 114 -5.77 -31.26 -9.12
C ASP A 114 -4.79 -30.71 -8.07
N LEU A 115 -5.29 -29.91 -7.13
CA LEU A 115 -4.50 -29.06 -6.23
C LEU A 115 -4.96 -29.20 -4.78
N TRP A 116 -3.99 -29.40 -3.88
CA TRP A 116 -4.21 -29.38 -2.44
C TRP A 116 -3.57 -28.13 -1.82
N VAL A 117 -4.36 -27.32 -1.13
CA VAL A 117 -3.92 -26.08 -0.47
C VAL A 117 -4.21 -26.18 1.04
N PRO A 118 -3.18 -26.30 1.91
CA PRO A 118 -3.37 -26.27 3.35
C PRO A 118 -3.71 -24.86 3.86
N PHE A 119 -4.36 -24.80 5.03
CA PHE A 119 -4.56 -23.54 5.75
C PHE A 119 -3.24 -23.05 6.36
N LEU A 120 -2.87 -21.80 6.11
CA LEU A 120 -1.65 -21.19 6.65
C LEU A 120 -1.82 -20.65 8.08
N SER A 121 -3.04 -20.21 8.41
CA SER A 121 -3.40 -19.70 9.72
C SER A 121 -4.93 -19.70 9.89
N LYS A 122 -5.41 -19.60 11.14
CA LYS A 122 -6.78 -19.19 11.43
C LYS A 122 -6.88 -17.66 11.31
N PRO A 123 -7.70 -17.09 10.43
CA PRO A 123 -7.83 -15.64 10.31
C PRO A 123 -8.58 -15.09 11.53
N PRO A 124 -8.10 -14.03 12.18
CA PRO A 124 -8.75 -13.51 13.39
C PRO A 124 -9.89 -12.53 13.09
N LEU A 125 -9.85 -11.83 11.94
CA LEU A 125 -10.72 -10.68 11.62
C LEU A 125 -11.13 -10.61 10.13
N ALA A 126 -10.81 -11.63 9.32
CA ALA A 126 -10.96 -11.60 7.87
C ALA A 126 -11.49 -12.94 7.33
N PRO A 127 -12.08 -13.00 6.12
CA PRO A 127 -12.31 -14.27 5.45
C PRO A 127 -10.98 -14.95 5.13
N TYR A 128 -11.01 -16.27 5.03
CA TYR A 128 -9.98 -16.99 4.27
C TYR A 128 -10.01 -16.55 2.81
N LEU A 129 -8.85 -16.50 2.15
CA LEU A 129 -8.73 -16.11 0.75
C LEU A 129 -7.79 -17.09 0.03
N LEU A 130 -8.32 -17.79 -0.98
CA LEU A 130 -7.54 -18.45 -2.02
C LEU A 130 -7.45 -17.52 -3.22
N ALA A 131 -6.25 -17.22 -3.71
CA ALA A 131 -6.03 -16.34 -4.85
C ALA A 131 -5.02 -16.98 -5.82
N ILE A 132 -5.51 -17.53 -6.93
CA ILE A 132 -4.72 -18.27 -7.91
C ILE A 132 -4.66 -17.45 -9.21
N PRO A 133 -3.49 -16.91 -9.59
CA PRO A 133 -3.24 -16.42 -10.94
C PRO A 133 -3.42 -17.55 -11.96
N VAL A 134 -4.27 -17.33 -12.96
CA VAL A 134 -4.62 -18.33 -13.98
C VAL A 134 -4.37 -17.79 -15.39
N PRO A 135 -3.99 -18.64 -16.35
CA PRO A 135 -3.82 -18.22 -17.74
C PRO A 135 -5.18 -17.95 -18.40
N ARG A 136 -5.20 -17.06 -19.40
CA ARG A 136 -6.43 -16.72 -20.15
C ARG A 136 -6.88 -17.86 -21.07
N CYS A 137 -7.63 -18.83 -20.54
CA CYS A 137 -8.23 -19.91 -21.31
C CYS A 137 -9.54 -19.48 -22.02
N LEU A 138 -9.96 -20.24 -23.05
CA LEU A 138 -11.21 -20.01 -23.79
C LEU A 138 -12.46 -20.38 -22.97
N SER A 139 -12.35 -21.38 -22.10
CA SER A 139 -13.36 -21.81 -21.15
C SER A 139 -12.65 -22.21 -19.86
N ASN A 140 -13.21 -21.84 -18.70
CA ASN A 140 -12.63 -22.15 -17.39
C ASN A 140 -13.68 -22.76 -16.47
N GLN A 141 -13.21 -23.60 -15.55
CA GLN A 141 -14.06 -24.26 -14.58
C GLN A 141 -13.31 -24.58 -13.30
N VAL A 142 -14.01 -24.51 -12.18
CA VAL A 142 -13.47 -24.82 -10.86
C VAL A 142 -14.37 -25.83 -10.15
N ARG A 143 -13.74 -26.68 -9.33
CA ARG A 143 -14.40 -27.54 -8.35
C ARG A 143 -13.57 -27.54 -7.06
N LEU A 144 -13.78 -26.52 -6.24
CA LEU A 144 -13.10 -26.35 -4.97
C LEU A 144 -13.92 -27.00 -3.85
N HIS A 145 -13.26 -27.84 -3.06
CA HIS A 145 -13.76 -28.41 -1.81
C HIS A 145 -13.03 -27.71 -0.65
N ILE A 146 -13.74 -27.41 0.43
CA ILE A 146 -13.20 -26.67 1.58
C ILE A 146 -13.59 -27.39 2.87
N PHE A 147 -12.58 -27.99 3.49
CA PHE A 147 -12.71 -28.74 4.75
C PHE A 147 -12.51 -27.78 5.94
N PRO A 148 -13.49 -27.60 6.84
CA PRO A 148 -13.33 -26.67 7.96
C PRO A 148 -12.38 -27.23 9.04
N PRO A 149 -11.41 -26.43 9.56
CA PRO A 149 -10.34 -26.94 10.44
C PRO A 149 -10.81 -27.35 11.85
N ASN A 150 -12.08 -27.14 12.18
CA ASN A 150 -12.63 -27.29 13.54
C ASN A 150 -13.77 -28.31 13.65
N GLN A 151 -14.16 -29.03 12.58
CA GLN A 151 -15.14 -30.11 12.67
C GLN A 151 -14.52 -31.36 13.30
N SER A 152 -14.42 -31.36 14.63
CA SER A 152 -14.09 -32.54 15.42
C SER A 152 -15.27 -33.52 15.36
N THR A 153 -15.15 -34.55 14.53
CA THR A 153 -16.13 -35.64 14.37
C THR A 153 -16.39 -36.49 15.62
N ALA A 154 -15.75 -36.13 16.75
CA ALA A 154 -15.98 -36.69 18.07
C ALA A 154 -17.15 -36.04 18.85
N SER A 155 -17.90 -35.10 18.26
CA SER A 155 -19.15 -34.57 18.83
C SER A 155 -20.25 -35.64 18.81
N SER A 156 -20.22 -36.52 19.80
CA SER A 156 -21.06 -37.72 19.88
C SER A 156 -22.56 -37.43 19.90
N TYR A 157 -23.35 -38.30 19.27
CA TYR A 157 -24.81 -38.24 19.05
C TYR A 157 -25.71 -38.25 20.31
N ALA A 158 -25.21 -37.84 21.48
CA ALA A 158 -25.85 -38.07 22.79
C ALA A 158 -26.55 -36.86 23.43
N SER A 159 -26.51 -35.67 22.81
CA SER A 159 -26.99 -34.42 23.43
C SER A 159 -27.94 -33.63 22.54
N LEU A 160 -29.22 -34.02 22.51
CA LEU A 160 -30.30 -33.37 21.75
C LEU A 160 -30.80 -32.05 22.40
N SER A 161 -29.91 -31.23 22.97
CA SER A 161 -30.28 -30.06 23.78
C SER A 161 -29.34 -28.85 23.65
N SER A 162 -28.52 -28.81 22.62
CA SER A 162 -27.64 -27.67 22.28
C SER A 162 -27.79 -27.28 20.81
N ALA A 163 -29.03 -27.06 20.37
CA ALA A 163 -29.38 -26.91 18.96
C ALA A 163 -28.99 -25.55 18.32
N ASP A 164 -28.67 -24.54 19.13
CA ASP A 164 -28.57 -23.14 18.68
C ASP A 164 -27.15 -22.58 18.51
N GLU A 165 -26.08 -23.26 18.96
CA GLU A 165 -24.70 -22.72 18.80
C GLU A 165 -24.08 -23.01 17.42
N ASP A 166 -24.33 -22.07 16.51
CA ASP A 166 -23.30 -21.42 15.68
C ASP A 166 -22.39 -22.26 14.77
N GLY A 167 -22.75 -23.52 14.48
CA GLY A 167 -22.18 -24.32 13.38
C GLY A 167 -22.53 -23.80 11.98
N GLY A 168 -22.74 -22.49 11.82
CA GLY A 168 -23.31 -21.85 10.64
C GLY A 168 -22.54 -22.14 9.36
N ALA A 169 -23.27 -22.57 8.33
CA ALA A 169 -22.72 -22.91 7.03
C ALA A 169 -21.87 -21.75 6.47
N TRP A 170 -20.63 -22.07 6.09
CA TRP A 170 -19.66 -21.06 5.65
C TRP A 170 -20.16 -20.32 4.40
N GLU A 171 -20.20 -18.99 4.51
CA GLU A 171 -20.46 -18.09 3.39
C GLU A 171 -19.25 -18.17 2.44
N LEU A 172 -19.47 -18.20 1.12
CA LEU A 172 -18.39 -18.07 0.12
C LEU A 172 -18.77 -17.13 -1.02
N THR A 173 -17.79 -16.37 -1.48
CA THR A 173 -17.83 -15.61 -2.74
C THR A 173 -16.65 -15.99 -3.63
N ALA A 174 -16.83 -15.84 -4.94
CA ALA A 174 -15.77 -15.99 -5.92
C ALA A 174 -15.73 -14.78 -6.86
N ASP A 175 -14.52 -14.37 -7.22
CA ASP A 175 -14.21 -13.29 -8.17
C ASP A 175 -13.20 -13.82 -9.20
N PRO A 176 -13.58 -14.03 -10.47
CA PRO A 176 -14.92 -13.80 -11.01
C PRO A 176 -15.97 -14.76 -10.45
N HIS A 177 -17.25 -14.37 -10.54
CA HIS A 177 -18.36 -15.21 -10.10
C HIS A 177 -18.40 -16.55 -10.85
N VAL A 178 -18.44 -17.64 -10.09
CA VAL A 178 -18.53 -19.00 -10.62
C VAL A 178 -19.99 -19.36 -10.85
N THR A 179 -20.40 -19.50 -12.11
CA THR A 179 -21.76 -19.91 -12.46
C THR A 179 -21.96 -21.38 -12.09
N ARG A 180 -22.62 -21.59 -10.94
CA ARG A 180 -23.00 -22.94 -10.48
C ARG A 180 -23.78 -23.63 -11.58
N SER A 181 -23.32 -24.81 -12.00
CA SER A 181 -24.04 -25.63 -12.97
C SER A 181 -25.37 -26.04 -12.36
N GLN A 182 -26.46 -25.35 -12.68
CA GLN A 182 -27.80 -25.79 -12.31
C GLN A 182 -28.01 -27.17 -12.94
N SER A 183 -27.96 -28.21 -12.11
CA SER A 183 -28.20 -29.57 -12.56
C SER A 183 -29.61 -29.60 -13.15
N ALA A 184 -29.73 -29.88 -14.45
CA ALA A 184 -31.00 -29.83 -15.18
C ALA A 184 -32.05 -30.86 -14.68
N ARG A 185 -31.69 -31.65 -13.66
CA ARG A 185 -32.63 -32.20 -12.69
C ARG A 185 -33.24 -31.05 -11.87
N LEU A 186 -34.22 -30.37 -12.48
CA LEU A 186 -35.29 -29.70 -11.75
C LEU A 186 -35.73 -30.59 -10.59
N SER A 187 -35.49 -30.16 -9.35
CA SER A 187 -36.14 -30.75 -8.18
C SER A 187 -37.64 -30.75 -8.48
N ARG A 188 -38.28 -31.92 -8.44
CA ARG A 188 -39.71 -32.02 -8.70
C ARG A 188 -40.45 -31.20 -7.65
N SER A 189 -40.91 -30.00 -8.02
CA SER A 189 -41.82 -29.23 -7.20
C SER A 189 -43.11 -30.04 -7.04
N HIS A 190 -43.39 -30.48 -5.82
CA HIS A 190 -44.52 -31.35 -5.51
C HIS A 190 -45.85 -30.58 -5.66
N SER A 191 -46.39 -30.55 -6.88
CA SER A 191 -47.71 -30.01 -7.15
C SER A 191 -48.79 -30.99 -6.68
N TYR A 192 -49.28 -30.77 -5.46
CA TYR A 192 -50.47 -31.38 -4.86
C TYR A 192 -50.50 -32.92 -4.75
N ASN A 193 -50.54 -33.41 -3.50
CA ASN A 193 -51.88 -33.60 -2.93
C ASN A 193 -51.87 -33.46 -1.41
N ASN A 194 -53.01 -33.05 -0.83
CA ASN A 194 -53.17 -32.95 0.61
C ASN A 194 -53.47 -34.33 1.22
N PHE A 195 -52.92 -34.64 2.40
CA PHE A 195 -53.66 -34.88 3.64
C PHE A 195 -52.74 -35.43 4.76
N ALA A 196 -52.94 -34.91 5.98
CA ALA A 196 -52.41 -35.38 7.27
C ALA A 196 -50.87 -35.46 7.47
N ASP A 197 -50.36 -34.48 8.21
CA ASP A 197 -49.77 -34.70 9.55
C ASP A 197 -48.62 -35.74 9.66
N ASP A 198 -47.45 -35.40 9.10
CA ASP A 198 -46.17 -36.07 9.38
C ASP A 198 -45.01 -35.04 9.39
N GLU A 199 -43.97 -35.27 10.20
CA GLU A 199 -42.89 -34.32 10.50
C GLU A 199 -41.80 -34.29 9.42
N SER A 200 -42.19 -34.02 8.17
CA SER A 200 -41.25 -33.90 7.05
C SER A 200 -40.35 -32.66 7.21
N SER A 201 -39.29 -32.82 8.00
CA SER A 201 -38.27 -31.80 8.26
C SER A 201 -37.74 -31.24 6.95
N ASP A 202 -38.00 -29.95 6.69
CA ASP A 202 -37.71 -29.29 5.41
C ASP A 202 -36.23 -28.89 5.30
N ALA A 203 -35.35 -29.85 5.63
CA ALA A 203 -33.93 -29.84 5.36
C ALA A 203 -33.73 -29.97 3.85
N SER A 204 -33.98 -28.88 3.13
CA SER A 204 -33.61 -28.69 1.73
C SER A 204 -32.08 -28.70 1.59
N THR A 205 -31.47 -29.88 1.73
CA THR A 205 -30.03 -30.11 1.60
C THR A 205 -29.59 -29.65 0.22
N THR A 206 -28.88 -28.52 0.18
CA THR A 206 -28.33 -27.94 -1.04
C THR A 206 -27.50 -28.98 -1.78
N ALA A 207 -27.86 -29.26 -3.03
CA ALA A 207 -27.31 -30.38 -3.79
C ALA A 207 -25.84 -30.13 -4.23
N GLY A 208 -24.91 -30.25 -3.28
CA GLY A 208 -23.47 -30.12 -3.51
C GLY A 208 -22.69 -30.31 -2.21
N PHE A 209 -21.69 -31.21 -2.27
CA PHE A 209 -20.70 -31.51 -1.21
C PHE A 209 -21.28 -32.19 0.05
N PRO A 210 -21.16 -33.53 0.19
CA PRO A 210 -21.72 -34.26 1.33
C PRO A 210 -20.88 -34.15 2.63
N GLU A 211 -19.73 -33.48 2.60
CA GLU A 211 -18.72 -33.53 3.67
C GLU A 211 -17.97 -32.19 3.85
N GLY A 212 -18.58 -31.06 3.47
CA GLY A 212 -17.95 -29.75 3.65
C GLY A 212 -18.56 -28.64 2.81
N CYS A 213 -17.93 -27.46 2.86
CA CYS A 213 -18.31 -26.32 2.03
C CYS A 213 -17.56 -26.37 0.69
N GLY A 214 -18.09 -25.77 -0.37
CA GLY A 214 -17.44 -25.82 -1.68
C GLY A 214 -18.13 -25.02 -2.79
N ILE A 215 -17.45 -24.92 -3.92
CA ILE A 215 -17.94 -24.23 -5.11
C ILE A 215 -17.55 -24.98 -6.38
N GLN A 216 -18.55 -25.24 -7.23
CA GLN A 216 -18.39 -25.95 -8.50
C GLN A 216 -19.19 -25.26 -9.61
N GLY A 217 -18.53 -24.95 -10.72
CA GLY A 217 -19.14 -24.26 -11.86
C GLY A 217 -18.10 -23.71 -12.83
N SER A 218 -18.56 -23.14 -13.95
CA SER A 218 -17.69 -22.44 -14.90
C SER A 218 -17.46 -20.99 -14.47
N PHE A 219 -16.42 -20.35 -15.01
CA PHE A 219 -16.13 -18.93 -14.76
C PHE A 219 -15.51 -18.26 -16.00
N PRO A 220 -15.67 -16.94 -16.18
CA PRO A 220 -15.13 -16.23 -17.34
C PRO A 220 -13.60 -16.15 -17.30
N SER A 221 -12.99 -16.00 -18.48
CA SER A 221 -11.54 -15.84 -18.61
C SER A 221 -11.07 -14.57 -17.90
N THR A 222 -10.14 -14.73 -16.97
CA THR A 222 -9.62 -13.69 -16.06
C THR A 222 -8.16 -13.99 -15.75
N ASP A 223 -7.41 -13.01 -15.24
CA ASP A 223 -5.98 -13.19 -14.89
C ASP A 223 -5.76 -13.85 -13.52
N ARG A 224 -6.83 -13.95 -12.71
CA ARG A 224 -6.80 -14.51 -11.35
C ARG A 224 -8.20 -14.91 -10.92
N ILE A 225 -8.34 -16.12 -10.38
CA ILE A 225 -9.50 -16.51 -9.59
C ILE A 225 -9.21 -16.27 -8.10
N ARG A 226 -10.12 -15.54 -7.44
CA ARG A 226 -10.17 -15.36 -5.98
C ARG A 226 -11.38 -16.11 -5.45
N VAL A 227 -11.23 -16.88 -4.37
CA VAL A 227 -12.35 -17.44 -3.60
C VAL A 227 -12.17 -17.03 -2.15
N ARG A 228 -13.21 -16.44 -1.56
CA ARG A 228 -13.26 -16.07 -0.13
C ARG A 228 -14.25 -16.97 0.59
N TRP A 229 -13.94 -17.38 1.81
CA TRP A 229 -14.89 -18.07 2.69
C TRP A 229 -14.74 -17.66 4.16
N ALA A 230 -15.85 -17.62 4.89
CA ALA A 230 -15.90 -17.27 6.29
C ALA A 230 -17.11 -17.92 6.99
N THR A 231 -17.07 -18.00 8.32
CA THR A 231 -18.31 -18.13 9.10
C THR A 231 -19.12 -16.85 8.90
N PRO A 232 -20.42 -16.92 8.57
CA PRO A 232 -21.24 -15.73 8.39
C PRO A 232 -21.28 -14.89 9.69
N PRO A 233 -21.19 -13.55 9.62
CA PRO A 233 -21.26 -12.70 10.80
C PRO A 233 -22.64 -12.82 11.47
N LYS A 234 -22.69 -12.85 12.80
CA LYS A 234 -23.96 -12.97 13.53
C LYS A 234 -24.88 -11.78 13.20
N PRO A 235 -26.20 -11.98 13.00
CA PRO A 235 -27.13 -10.88 12.77
C PRO A 235 -27.02 -9.80 13.86
N GLY A 236 -26.80 -8.55 13.46
CA GLY A 236 -26.59 -7.41 14.36
C GLY A 236 -25.16 -7.23 14.91
N GLN A 237 -24.24 -8.17 14.71
CA GLN A 237 -22.82 -8.01 15.09
C GLN A 237 -22.08 -7.04 14.16
N VAL A 238 -22.41 -7.08 12.86
CA VAL A 238 -21.95 -6.09 11.87
C VAL A 238 -23.09 -5.08 11.67
N PRO A 239 -22.85 -3.77 11.82
CA PRO A 239 -23.87 -2.77 11.50
C PRO A 239 -24.18 -2.78 10.00
N GLU A 240 -25.42 -3.11 9.65
CA GLU A 240 -25.98 -2.89 8.31
C GLU A 240 -26.42 -1.43 8.20
N THR A 241 -25.78 -0.69 7.30
CA THR A 241 -26.08 0.71 7.03
C THR A 241 -27.11 0.86 5.92
N ALA A 242 -27.77 2.02 5.87
CA ALA A 242 -28.92 2.25 5.01
C ALA A 242 -28.60 2.19 3.49
N ASP A 243 -27.33 2.30 3.12
CA ASP A 243 -26.80 2.14 1.75
C ASP A 243 -26.71 0.66 1.30
N GLY A 244 -26.96 -0.29 2.20
CA GLY A 244 -26.87 -1.73 1.94
C GLY A 244 -25.44 -2.29 1.84
N ARG A 245 -24.41 -1.47 2.09
CA ARG A 245 -23.01 -1.92 2.08
C ARG A 245 -22.59 -2.41 3.45
N ARG A 246 -21.93 -3.57 3.50
CA ARG A 246 -21.25 -4.07 4.71
C ARG A 246 -20.14 -3.08 5.11
N ARG A 247 -19.95 -2.87 6.42
CA ARG A 247 -18.91 -1.95 6.94
C ARG A 247 -17.58 -2.64 7.18
N ALA A 248 -16.50 -1.99 6.73
CA ALA A 248 -15.12 -2.41 6.98
C ALA A 248 -14.63 -1.89 8.33
N GLY A 249 -13.87 -2.70 9.05
CA GLY A 249 -13.01 -2.26 10.14
C GLY A 249 -11.62 -1.88 9.62
N VAL A 250 -10.89 -1.05 10.36
CA VAL A 250 -9.49 -0.71 10.07
C VAL A 250 -8.66 -0.93 11.32
N ARG A 251 -7.49 -1.54 11.21
CA ARG A 251 -6.63 -1.72 12.38
C ARG A 251 -6.00 -0.41 12.80
N ASP A 252 -5.16 0.17 11.93
CA ASP A 252 -4.35 1.34 12.25
C ASP A 252 -4.60 2.45 11.21
N VAL A 253 -5.12 3.60 11.65
CA VAL A 253 -5.37 4.79 10.81
C VAL A 253 -4.32 5.86 11.11
N LYS A 254 -3.51 6.21 10.11
CA LYS A 254 -2.72 7.45 10.14
C LYS A 254 -3.42 8.51 9.28
N GLY A 255 -3.97 9.53 9.92
CA GLY A 255 -4.48 10.73 9.27
C GLY A 255 -3.43 11.85 9.24
N ASP A 256 -3.46 12.67 8.21
CA ASP A 256 -2.73 13.94 8.09
C ASP A 256 -3.71 15.00 7.54
N MET A 257 -4.00 16.04 8.32
CA MET A 257 -5.11 16.99 8.14
C MET A 257 -4.62 18.44 8.08
N LEU A 258 -4.97 19.16 7.01
CA LEU A 258 -4.64 20.57 6.80
C LEU A 258 -5.90 21.43 6.94
N CYS A 259 -5.87 22.39 7.86
CA CYS A 259 -6.90 23.39 8.07
C CYS A 259 -6.38 24.77 7.63
N THR A 260 -6.85 25.25 6.47
CA THR A 260 -6.46 26.54 5.90
C THR A 260 -7.51 27.59 6.22
N VAL A 261 -7.16 28.55 7.08
CA VAL A 261 -8.04 29.62 7.54
C VAL A 261 -8.12 30.73 6.48
N LEU A 262 -9.30 30.92 5.90
CA LEU A 262 -9.52 31.86 4.79
C LEU A 262 -10.01 33.24 5.24
N ARG A 263 -10.95 33.32 6.19
CA ARG A 263 -11.56 34.59 6.66
C ARG A 263 -12.50 34.40 7.87
N LYS A 264 -12.55 35.36 8.80
CA LYS A 264 -13.65 35.47 9.78
C LYS A 264 -14.92 35.91 9.04
N HIS A 265 -15.92 35.04 9.00
CA HIS A 265 -17.24 35.36 8.46
C HIS A 265 -17.96 36.25 9.47
N LYS A 266 -18.46 37.40 9.00
CA LYS A 266 -19.33 38.27 9.79
C LYS A 266 -20.77 38.08 9.37
N GLY A 267 -21.66 37.82 10.34
CA GLY A 267 -23.08 37.64 10.09
C GLY A 267 -23.70 38.87 9.41
N LYS A 268 -24.27 38.70 8.20
CA LYS A 268 -24.89 39.78 7.43
C LYS A 268 -26.27 40.17 7.99
N GLY A 269 -26.29 40.85 9.14
CA GLY A 269 -27.40 41.71 9.55
C GLY A 269 -28.40 41.12 10.55
N ARG A 270 -29.66 41.58 10.46
CA ARG A 270 -30.69 41.49 11.51
C ARG A 270 -31.08 40.07 11.93
N GLU A 271 -30.85 39.06 11.09
CA GLU A 271 -31.22 37.67 11.37
C GLU A 271 -30.26 36.98 12.35
N GLY A 272 -29.15 37.64 12.72
CA GLY A 272 -28.32 37.21 13.84
C GLY A 272 -27.53 35.92 13.59
N SER A 273 -27.23 35.60 12.32
CA SER A 273 -26.30 34.52 11.98
C SER A 273 -24.98 34.71 12.74
N PRO A 274 -24.45 33.66 13.39
CA PRO A 274 -23.27 33.79 14.25
C PRO A 274 -22.02 34.16 13.44
N ASP A 275 -21.23 35.10 13.96
CA ASP A 275 -19.86 35.32 13.50
C ASP A 275 -19.08 34.00 13.67
N GLY A 276 -18.29 33.66 12.65
CA GLY A 276 -17.60 32.37 12.56
C GLY A 276 -16.37 32.44 11.67
N LEU A 277 -15.83 31.29 11.29
CA LEU A 277 -14.59 31.19 10.54
C LEU A 277 -14.76 30.31 9.29
N VAL A 278 -14.44 30.86 8.12
CA VAL A 278 -14.34 30.08 6.89
C VAL A 278 -12.99 29.38 6.86
N VAL A 279 -13.02 28.04 6.84
CA VAL A 279 -11.85 27.17 6.81
C VAL A 279 -11.98 26.18 5.66
N LYS A 280 -10.98 26.14 4.79
CA LYS A 280 -10.81 25.01 3.86
C LYS A 280 -10.14 23.88 4.61
N VAL A 281 -10.75 22.70 4.56
CA VAL A 281 -10.22 21.47 5.16
C VAL A 281 -9.75 20.57 4.03
N ASP A 282 -8.53 20.07 4.13
CA ASP A 282 -7.98 19.01 3.29
C ASP A 282 -7.45 17.90 4.20
N TYR A 283 -8.16 16.76 4.25
CA TYR A 283 -7.80 15.59 5.04
C TYR A 283 -7.26 14.48 4.14
N SER A 284 -6.23 13.78 4.59
CA SER A 284 -5.70 12.58 3.95
C SER A 284 -5.48 11.49 5.00
N ALA A 285 -5.72 10.23 4.64
CA ALA A 285 -5.62 9.12 5.57
C ALA A 285 -5.05 7.85 4.92
N THR A 286 -4.20 7.15 5.67
CA THR A 286 -3.67 5.82 5.36
C THR A 286 -4.23 4.82 6.35
N CYS A 287 -5.14 3.98 5.89
CA CYS A 287 -5.80 2.93 6.64
C CYS A 287 -5.04 1.60 6.44
N LYS A 288 -4.42 1.07 7.50
CA LYS A 288 -3.73 -0.23 7.49
C LYS A 288 -4.59 -1.31 8.14
N GLY A 289 -4.44 -2.53 7.66
CA GLY A 289 -5.16 -3.67 8.22
C GLY A 289 -6.66 -3.66 7.95
N VAL A 290 -7.13 -3.02 6.87
CA VAL A 290 -8.57 -2.97 6.49
C VAL A 290 -9.16 -4.39 6.44
N TRP A 291 -10.18 -4.65 7.26
CA TRP A 291 -10.73 -5.97 7.54
C TRP A 291 -12.26 -6.00 7.50
N PHE A 292 -12.81 -7.19 7.30
CA PHE A 292 -14.24 -7.49 7.34
C PHE A 292 -14.41 -8.97 7.65
N PRO A 293 -15.28 -9.41 8.59
CA PRO A 293 -15.29 -10.81 9.02
C PRO A 293 -16.02 -11.76 8.05
N GLY A 294 -16.90 -11.25 7.18
CA GLY A 294 -17.59 -12.05 6.15
C GLY A 294 -16.88 -12.02 4.79
N VAL A 295 -17.54 -12.49 3.73
CA VAL A 295 -16.92 -12.64 2.38
C VAL A 295 -17.25 -11.53 1.39
N ALA A 296 -17.97 -10.49 1.80
CA ALA A 296 -18.26 -9.32 0.98
C ALA A 296 -16.96 -8.59 0.57
N THR A 297 -16.90 -8.17 -0.70
CA THR A 297 -15.73 -7.51 -1.30
C THR A 297 -15.92 -6.01 -1.46
N LEU A 298 -17.14 -5.57 -1.77
CA LEU A 298 -17.54 -4.17 -1.86
C LEU A 298 -18.09 -3.73 -0.49
N LEU A 299 -17.32 -2.88 0.19
CA LEU A 299 -17.62 -2.41 1.54
C LEU A 299 -17.80 -0.89 1.56
N GLY A 300 -18.31 -0.38 2.70
CA GLY A 300 -18.22 1.02 3.08
C GLY A 300 -17.32 1.20 4.29
N MET A 301 -16.61 2.31 4.36
CA MET A 301 -15.86 2.76 5.54
C MET A 301 -16.38 4.15 5.92
N ASP A 302 -16.97 4.26 7.11
CA ASP A 302 -17.56 5.53 7.57
C ASP A 302 -16.55 6.38 8.32
N LEU A 303 -16.53 7.66 7.97
CA LEU A 303 -15.85 8.71 8.71
C LEU A 303 -16.82 9.87 9.03
N GLY A 304 -16.57 10.58 10.12
CA GLY A 304 -17.34 11.74 10.54
C GLY A 304 -16.45 12.95 10.81
N LEU A 305 -16.99 14.16 10.57
CA LEU A 305 -16.37 15.40 11.01
C LEU A 305 -16.82 15.72 12.44
N GLU A 306 -15.96 15.45 13.41
CA GLU A 306 -16.19 15.77 14.83
C GLU A 306 -15.84 17.23 15.10
N ALA A 307 -16.71 17.95 15.82
CA ALA A 307 -16.66 19.41 15.94
C ALA A 307 -17.02 19.93 17.34
N ASP A 308 -16.77 19.14 18.40
CA ASP A 308 -16.86 19.50 19.83
C ASP A 308 -17.93 20.55 20.21
N ASP A 309 -17.47 21.77 20.49
CA ASP A 309 -18.14 22.96 21.00
C ASP A 309 -18.41 23.98 19.86
N CYS A 310 -18.43 23.50 18.61
CA CYS A 310 -18.67 24.31 17.42
C CYS A 310 -19.80 23.72 16.56
N ASP A 311 -20.62 24.61 16.00
CA ASP A 311 -21.59 24.27 14.98
C ASP A 311 -20.97 24.53 13.60
N VAL A 312 -21.13 23.58 12.66
CA VAL A 312 -20.41 23.56 11.38
C VAL A 312 -21.39 23.46 10.22
N SER A 313 -21.36 24.45 9.33
CA SER A 313 -22.14 24.51 8.10
C SER A 313 -21.23 24.61 6.87
N TRP A 314 -21.78 24.53 5.67
CA TRP A 314 -21.05 24.89 4.46
C TRP A 314 -20.71 26.39 4.45
N ALA A 315 -19.64 26.76 3.75
CA ALA A 315 -19.27 28.16 3.58
C ALA A 315 -20.18 28.83 2.51
N PRO A 316 -20.77 30.02 2.78
CA PRO A 316 -21.88 30.55 1.99
C PRO A 316 -21.53 31.16 0.63
N ASP A 317 -20.25 31.15 0.22
CA ASP A 317 -19.81 31.57 -1.12
C ASP A 317 -19.07 30.43 -1.88
N GLU A 318 -19.17 29.18 -1.39
CA GLU A 318 -18.42 28.01 -1.86
C GLU A 318 -19.39 26.85 -2.18
N GLU A 319 -18.95 25.86 -2.95
CA GLU A 319 -19.81 24.69 -3.24
C GLU A 319 -20.07 23.84 -1.99
N PRO A 320 -21.34 23.55 -1.63
CA PRO A 320 -21.69 22.82 -0.40
C PRO A 320 -21.52 21.30 -0.55
N ARG A 321 -20.30 20.84 -0.86
CA ARG A 321 -19.99 19.42 -1.09
C ARG A 321 -18.62 19.00 -0.54
N TRP A 322 -18.54 17.75 -0.10
CA TRP A 322 -17.25 17.06 0.09
C TRP A 322 -16.74 16.54 -1.26
N THR A 323 -15.48 16.83 -1.55
CA THR A 323 -14.72 16.16 -2.61
C THR A 323 -13.94 15.02 -1.99
N VAL A 324 -14.14 13.79 -2.47
CA VAL A 324 -13.47 12.59 -1.94
C VAL A 324 -12.76 11.86 -3.06
N THR A 325 -11.49 11.54 -2.86
CA THR A 325 -10.66 10.76 -3.77
C THR A 325 -9.95 9.65 -3.01
N GLY A 326 -9.49 8.61 -3.71
CA GLY A 326 -8.78 7.50 -3.09
C GLY A 326 -7.89 6.74 -4.05
N GLY A 327 -6.96 5.96 -3.47
CA GLY A 327 -6.03 5.11 -4.19
C GLY A 327 -6.63 3.76 -4.57
N VAL A 328 -5.77 2.76 -4.72
CA VAL A 328 -6.13 1.38 -5.08
C VAL A 328 -7.27 0.85 -4.19
N GLY A 329 -8.34 0.34 -4.79
CA GLY A 329 -9.53 -0.11 -4.08
C GLY A 329 -10.62 0.95 -3.88
N PHE A 330 -10.41 2.23 -4.24
CA PHE A 330 -11.47 3.24 -4.14
C PHE A 330 -12.53 3.07 -5.24
N THR A 331 -13.80 2.98 -4.84
CA THR A 331 -14.96 2.79 -5.74
C THR A 331 -16.01 3.91 -5.61
N GLY A 332 -15.59 5.09 -5.15
CA GLY A 332 -16.43 6.26 -4.93
C GLY A 332 -16.81 6.47 -3.47
N PHE A 333 -17.85 7.26 -3.23
CA PHE A 333 -18.32 7.63 -1.89
C PHE A 333 -19.80 7.99 -1.86
N ALA A 334 -20.36 8.12 -0.67
CA ALA A 334 -21.65 8.74 -0.38
C ALA A 334 -21.53 9.67 0.84
N VAL A 335 -22.35 10.73 0.91
CA VAL A 335 -22.39 11.66 2.06
C VAL A 335 -23.73 11.50 2.77
N GLY A 336 -23.72 10.97 3.98
CA GLY A 336 -24.89 10.51 4.73
C GLY A 336 -25.47 9.22 4.15
N GLY A 337 -26.12 8.41 4.99
CA GLY A 337 -26.93 7.30 4.50
C GLY A 337 -28.04 7.78 3.57
N PRO A 338 -28.55 6.95 2.64
CA PRO A 338 -29.70 7.32 1.82
C PRO A 338 -30.89 7.69 2.70
N PRO A 339 -31.74 8.64 2.27
CA PRO A 339 -32.85 9.13 3.07
C PRO A 339 -33.75 7.96 3.46
N GLN A 340 -33.92 7.74 4.76
CA GLN A 340 -34.77 6.65 5.25
C GLN A 340 -36.16 6.83 4.63
N PRO A 341 -36.72 5.80 3.95
CA PRO A 341 -38.03 5.93 3.33
C PRO A 341 -39.04 6.21 4.46
N PRO A 342 -39.92 7.22 4.32
CA PRO A 342 -40.78 7.69 5.41
C PRO A 342 -41.80 6.65 5.92
N SER A 343 -41.91 5.50 5.26
CA SER A 343 -42.60 4.30 5.75
C SER A 343 -41.89 3.60 6.91
N ARG A 344 -40.57 3.74 7.05
CA ARG A 344 -39.86 3.43 8.31
C ARG A 344 -39.90 4.67 9.22
N GLN A 345 -41.09 5.00 9.72
CA GLN A 345 -41.16 5.78 10.96
C GLN A 345 -40.34 5.03 12.03
N PRO A 346 -39.40 5.69 12.73
CA PRO A 346 -38.76 5.06 13.88
C PRO A 346 -39.86 4.80 14.90
N VAL A 347 -40.13 3.52 15.20
CA VAL A 347 -41.13 3.14 16.20
C VAL A 347 -40.72 3.78 17.51
N SER A 348 -41.48 4.80 17.92
CA SER A 348 -41.19 5.60 19.10
C SER A 348 -41.40 4.73 20.33
N ARG A 349 -40.32 4.08 20.77
CA ARG A 349 -40.23 3.50 22.11
C ARG A 349 -40.49 4.63 23.10
N GLN A 350 -41.71 4.67 23.61
CA GLN A 350 -42.16 5.71 24.54
C GLN A 350 -41.26 5.67 25.77
N SER A 351 -40.54 6.75 26.03
CA SER A 351 -39.78 6.93 27.27
C SER A 351 -40.74 7.34 28.41
N SER A 352 -41.73 6.47 28.67
CA SER A 352 -42.66 6.57 29.79
C SER A 352 -42.18 5.61 30.87
N ALA A 353 -41.73 6.15 32.00
CA ALA A 353 -41.38 5.36 33.16
C ALA A 353 -42.62 4.70 33.80
N GLU A 354 -42.38 3.57 34.48
CA GLU A 354 -43.01 3.24 35.75
C GLU A 354 -44.56 3.31 35.83
N TYR A 355 -45.25 2.22 35.45
CA TYR A 355 -46.34 1.59 36.22
C TYR A 355 -46.85 0.31 35.49
N PRO A 356 -46.89 -0.88 36.12
CA PRO A 356 -47.45 -2.08 35.52
C PRO A 356 -48.96 -2.23 35.80
N PRO A 357 -49.84 -2.31 34.77
CA PRO A 357 -51.23 -2.73 34.96
C PRO A 357 -51.32 -4.26 35.18
N PRO A 358 -52.16 -4.75 36.09
CA PRO A 358 -52.27 -6.18 36.36
C PRO A 358 -52.97 -6.94 35.22
N ILE A 359 -52.32 -7.98 34.69
CA ILE A 359 -52.91 -8.87 33.68
C ILE A 359 -53.92 -9.81 34.36
N TYR A 360 -55.21 -9.47 34.28
CA TYR A 360 -56.28 -10.38 34.67
C TYR A 360 -56.44 -11.49 33.60
N VAL A 361 -55.94 -12.68 33.90
CA VAL A 361 -56.18 -13.89 33.11
C VAL A 361 -57.49 -14.54 33.58
N LEU A 362 -58.46 -14.71 32.67
CA LEU A 362 -59.60 -15.61 32.86
C LEU A 362 -59.77 -16.50 31.61
N PRO A 363 -59.83 -17.84 31.75
CA PRO A 363 -59.90 -18.75 30.62
C PRO A 363 -61.34 -19.19 30.31
N SER A 364 -61.70 -19.31 29.02
CA SER A 364 -62.90 -20.05 28.61
C SER A 364 -62.88 -20.45 27.12
N SER A 365 -62.72 -21.75 26.87
CA SER A 365 -63.35 -22.44 25.74
C SER A 365 -64.78 -22.88 26.15
N PRO A 366 -65.60 -23.50 25.28
CA PRO A 366 -65.98 -23.14 23.92
C PRO A 366 -67.54 -23.05 23.79
N ASN A 367 -68.06 -23.07 22.54
CA ASN A 367 -69.48 -23.25 22.16
C ASN A 367 -70.49 -22.11 22.44
N GLY A 368 -71.42 -21.89 21.49
CA GLY A 368 -72.81 -21.56 21.84
C GLY A 368 -73.52 -20.47 21.03
N LYS A 369 -74.26 -20.87 19.97
CA LYS A 369 -75.56 -20.32 19.49
C LYS A 369 -75.80 -18.79 19.39
N LEU A 370 -76.20 -18.38 18.18
CA LEU A 370 -77.42 -17.59 17.84
C LEU A 370 -77.78 -16.32 18.64
N VAL A 371 -78.03 -15.19 17.95
CA VAL A 371 -79.38 -14.56 17.78
C VAL A 371 -79.31 -13.19 17.05
N ASN A 372 -80.35 -12.93 16.25
CA ASN A 372 -80.80 -11.76 15.49
C ASN A 372 -80.42 -10.31 15.92
N GLY A 373 -80.45 -9.38 14.94
CA GLY A 373 -80.54 -7.91 15.13
C GLY A 373 -79.83 -7.11 14.03
N ASN A 374 -80.28 -7.04 12.77
CA ASN A 374 -81.57 -6.59 12.20
C ASN A 374 -81.73 -5.04 12.15
N SER A 375 -82.42 -4.53 11.12
CA SER A 375 -82.65 -3.10 10.75
C SER A 375 -81.48 -2.36 10.02
N HIS A 376 -81.69 -1.48 9.03
CA HIS A 376 -82.85 -1.33 8.13
C HIS A 376 -82.46 -0.71 6.75
N ILE A 377 -83.12 -1.16 5.68
CA ILE A 377 -83.19 -0.56 4.32
C ILE A 377 -84.45 0.35 4.25
N PRO A 378 -84.72 1.27 3.26
CA PRO A 378 -84.58 1.04 1.80
C PRO A 378 -84.38 2.25 0.80
N ILE A 379 -83.84 1.95 -0.41
CA ILE A 379 -84.37 2.25 -1.78
C ILE A 379 -84.92 3.67 -2.10
N ARG A 380 -84.44 4.42 -3.12
CA ARG A 380 -84.72 4.38 -4.60
C ARG A 380 -83.88 5.50 -5.28
N SER A 381 -83.67 5.68 -6.59
CA SER A 381 -84.06 5.04 -7.89
C SER A 381 -82.79 5.07 -8.82
N SER A 382 -82.71 5.06 -10.16
CA SER A 382 -83.55 4.82 -11.37
C SER A 382 -82.54 4.74 -12.55
N SER A 383 -82.22 3.57 -13.15
CA SER A 383 -82.95 2.83 -14.22
C SER A 383 -82.76 3.35 -15.66
N ASN A 384 -81.97 2.65 -16.48
CA ASN A 384 -82.46 2.02 -17.73
C ASN A 384 -81.48 0.96 -18.30
N SER A 385 -82.01 0.18 -19.27
CA SER A 385 -81.52 -1.06 -19.89
C SER A 385 -80.24 -0.90 -20.77
N SER A 386 -79.54 -1.95 -21.25
CA SER A 386 -80.04 -3.26 -21.76
C SER A 386 -79.01 -4.42 -21.78
N THR A 387 -79.54 -5.66 -21.76
CA THR A 387 -79.04 -6.92 -22.40
C THR A 387 -77.65 -7.52 -22.08
N ALA A 388 -77.68 -8.67 -21.40
CA ALA A 388 -76.98 -9.97 -21.59
C ALA A 388 -75.64 -10.07 -22.39
N SER A 389 -74.68 -10.97 -22.09
CA SER A 389 -74.85 -12.34 -21.53
C SER A 389 -73.60 -12.95 -20.83
N THR A 390 -73.84 -13.99 -20.02
CA THR A 390 -72.93 -15.10 -19.60
C THR A 390 -71.58 -14.83 -18.89
N ASN A 391 -71.64 -14.89 -17.56
CA ASN A 391 -70.82 -15.69 -16.62
C ASN A 391 -69.30 -15.91 -16.86
N SER A 392 -68.47 -15.44 -15.91
CA SER A 392 -67.75 -16.34 -14.98
C SER A 392 -67.11 -15.60 -13.78
N SER A 393 -66.93 -16.35 -12.69
CA SER A 393 -66.34 -16.04 -11.37
C SER A 393 -65.43 -14.79 -11.20
N SER A 394 -65.76 -13.95 -10.22
CA SER A 394 -64.91 -12.85 -9.72
C SER A 394 -63.73 -13.35 -8.86
N LEU A 395 -62.55 -12.72 -9.01
CA LEU A 395 -61.30 -13.06 -8.30
C LEU A 395 -60.96 -12.11 -7.12
N LEU A 396 -61.92 -11.32 -6.61
CA LEU A 396 -61.68 -10.30 -5.58
C LEU A 396 -61.62 -10.82 -4.13
N ARG A 397 -61.10 -12.04 -3.91
CA ARG A 397 -60.63 -12.55 -2.61
C ARG A 397 -59.38 -13.46 -2.74
N ALA A 398 -58.48 -13.15 -3.66
CA ALA A 398 -57.12 -13.69 -3.57
C ALA A 398 -56.41 -13.04 -2.36
N PRO A 399 -55.77 -13.81 -1.45
CA PRO A 399 -54.85 -13.23 -0.48
C PRO A 399 -53.68 -12.58 -1.24
N LEU A 400 -53.16 -11.46 -0.72
CA LEU A 400 -51.96 -10.83 -1.28
C LEU A 400 -50.80 -11.85 -1.27
N PRO A 401 -50.05 -12.02 -2.38
CA PRO A 401 -48.90 -12.90 -2.37
C PRO A 401 -47.89 -12.38 -1.34
N THR A 402 -47.49 -13.26 -0.42
CA THR A 402 -46.42 -12.97 0.54
C THR A 402 -45.16 -12.64 -0.25
N HIS A 403 -44.70 -11.40 -0.13
CA HIS A 403 -43.78 -10.80 -1.09
C HIS A 403 -42.31 -11.22 -0.87
N ASN A 404 -42.06 -12.53 -0.81
CA ASN A 404 -40.75 -13.11 -1.07
C ASN A 404 -40.42 -12.81 -2.54
N VAL A 405 -39.77 -11.66 -2.77
CA VAL A 405 -39.24 -11.30 -4.08
C VAL A 405 -38.07 -12.25 -4.36
N ALA A 406 -38.35 -13.33 -5.07
CA ALA A 406 -37.31 -14.11 -5.72
C ALA A 406 -36.46 -13.18 -6.59
N GLU A 407 -35.15 -13.31 -6.50
CA GLU A 407 -34.21 -12.39 -7.14
C GLU A 407 -34.42 -12.39 -8.65
N TYR A 408 -34.68 -11.20 -9.22
CA TYR A 408 -34.99 -11.02 -10.64
C TYR A 408 -33.74 -11.25 -11.52
N SER A 409 -33.42 -12.52 -11.77
CA SER A 409 -32.42 -12.91 -12.77
C SER A 409 -32.97 -12.74 -14.18
N PHE A 410 -32.30 -11.91 -14.98
CA PHE A 410 -32.74 -11.52 -16.34
C PHE A 410 -31.96 -12.23 -17.47
N GLU A 411 -31.11 -13.23 -17.16
CA GLU A 411 -30.20 -13.83 -18.15
C GLU A 411 -30.83 -14.88 -19.07
N SER A 412 -32.11 -15.26 -18.88
CA SER A 412 -32.78 -16.28 -19.71
C SER A 412 -33.25 -15.74 -21.07
N SER A 413 -32.32 -15.42 -21.97
CA SER A 413 -32.58 -15.09 -23.38
C SER A 413 -31.90 -16.08 -24.32
N SER A 414 -32.69 -16.88 -25.04
CA SER A 414 -32.18 -17.99 -25.85
C SER A 414 -31.82 -17.61 -27.29
N VAL A 415 -30.57 -17.89 -27.67
CA VAL A 415 -30.07 -18.20 -29.03
C VAL A 415 -30.41 -17.18 -30.14
N SER A 416 -29.42 -16.39 -30.53
CA SER A 416 -29.24 -15.92 -31.92
C SER A 416 -27.78 -15.56 -32.17
N THR A 417 -27.12 -16.26 -33.09
CA THR A 417 -25.73 -15.98 -33.51
C THR A 417 -25.67 -14.86 -34.54
N PRO A 418 -24.63 -14.02 -34.48
CA PRO A 418 -23.88 -13.71 -35.70
C PRO A 418 -22.40 -14.08 -35.56
N SER A 419 -21.80 -14.55 -36.66
CA SER A 419 -20.36 -14.74 -36.79
C SER A 419 -19.77 -13.58 -37.60
N GLY A 420 -18.73 -12.90 -37.10
CA GLY A 420 -18.13 -11.77 -37.81
C GLY A 420 -17.02 -11.02 -37.05
N THR A 421 -15.78 -11.23 -37.48
CA THR A 421 -14.67 -10.25 -37.51
C THR A 421 -14.39 -9.31 -36.32
N VAL A 422 -13.30 -9.63 -35.60
CA VAL A 422 -12.16 -8.79 -35.15
C VAL A 422 -12.38 -7.31 -34.73
N SER A 423 -11.66 -6.94 -33.66
CA SER A 423 -11.23 -5.57 -33.30
C SER A 423 -12.30 -4.54 -32.90
N SER A 424 -12.65 -4.55 -31.61
CA SER A 424 -12.72 -3.31 -30.80
C SER A 424 -12.52 -3.65 -29.33
N LEU A 425 -11.71 -2.85 -28.62
CA LEU A 425 -11.56 -2.94 -27.17
C LEU A 425 -12.71 -2.14 -26.54
N PRO A 426 -13.55 -2.72 -25.66
CA PRO A 426 -14.40 -1.92 -24.80
C PRO A 426 -13.51 -1.26 -23.75
N SER A 427 -13.29 0.05 -23.88
CA SER A 427 -12.72 0.85 -22.79
C SER A 427 -13.64 0.73 -21.58
N VAL A 428 -13.09 0.24 -20.46
CA VAL A 428 -13.85 0.08 -19.21
C VAL A 428 -14.17 1.47 -18.67
N SER A 429 -15.36 1.97 -19.00
CA SER A 429 -15.95 3.15 -18.39
C SER A 429 -16.01 2.95 -16.87
N ALA A 430 -15.48 3.90 -16.10
CA ALA A 430 -15.56 3.84 -14.65
C ALA A 430 -17.02 3.69 -14.19
N PRO A 431 -17.32 2.83 -13.19
CA PRO A 431 -18.68 2.64 -12.71
C PRO A 431 -19.17 3.91 -12.02
N SER A 432 -19.99 4.70 -12.72
CA SER A 432 -20.62 5.88 -12.16
C SER A 432 -21.57 5.50 -11.02
N SER A 433 -21.55 6.29 -9.94
CA SER A 433 -22.29 6.00 -8.70
C SER A 433 -23.80 5.78 -8.98
N PRO A 434 -24.46 4.77 -8.36
CA PRO A 434 -25.84 4.36 -8.66
C PRO A 434 -26.93 5.34 -8.17
N GLU A 435 -26.63 6.64 -8.05
CA GLU A 435 -27.52 7.68 -7.51
C GLU A 435 -28.58 8.18 -8.54
N ARG A 436 -28.29 8.12 -9.86
CA ARG A 436 -29.13 8.72 -10.92
C ARG A 436 -29.75 7.71 -11.89
N ALA A 437 -30.75 6.93 -11.45
CA ALA A 437 -31.68 6.24 -12.36
C ALA A 437 -33.09 5.89 -11.81
N ARG A 438 -33.54 6.39 -10.64
CA ARG A 438 -34.91 6.11 -10.17
C ARG A 438 -35.98 6.89 -10.96
N ARG A 439 -36.31 6.40 -12.16
CA ARG A 439 -37.48 6.81 -12.96
C ARG A 439 -38.78 6.62 -12.16
N ARG A 440 -39.24 7.67 -11.46
CA ARG A 440 -40.55 7.71 -10.77
C ARG A 440 -41.72 7.79 -11.78
N ARG A 441 -41.92 6.76 -12.59
CA ARG A 441 -43.11 6.61 -13.47
C ARG A 441 -44.28 5.96 -12.71
N SER A 442 -44.97 6.73 -11.84
CA SER A 442 -46.42 6.56 -11.54
C SER A 442 -46.93 7.36 -10.32
N SER A 443 -47.35 8.62 -10.53
CA SER A 443 -48.31 9.29 -9.63
C SER A 443 -49.02 10.46 -10.31
N SER A 444 -49.79 10.17 -11.36
CA SER A 444 -50.61 11.19 -12.04
C SER A 444 -51.93 11.46 -11.29
N ARG A 445 -52.11 12.69 -10.79
CA ARG A 445 -53.45 13.29 -10.64
C ARG A 445 -53.36 14.81 -10.61
N HIS A 446 -54.16 15.45 -11.47
CA HIS A 446 -54.20 16.89 -11.69
C HIS A 446 -54.35 17.71 -10.40
N ARG A 447 -53.65 18.84 -10.36
CA ARG A 447 -54.27 20.11 -9.94
C ARG A 447 -53.83 21.20 -10.91
N ALA A 448 -54.78 21.74 -11.68
CA ALA A 448 -54.50 22.80 -12.64
C ALA A 448 -54.80 24.17 -12.01
N HIS A 449 -53.79 25.03 -11.90
CA HIS A 449 -53.91 26.47 -11.71
C HIS A 449 -52.71 27.18 -12.35
N ASN A 450 -52.90 28.44 -12.74
CA ASN A 450 -52.06 29.09 -13.75
C ASN A 450 -50.98 29.99 -13.15
N GLY A 451 -49.79 29.99 -13.78
CA GLY A 451 -48.70 30.96 -13.58
C GLY A 451 -47.86 30.70 -12.31
N THR A 452 -46.54 30.80 -12.34
CA THR A 452 -45.62 31.40 -13.35
C THR A 452 -44.50 30.45 -13.77
N ASP A 453 -43.97 30.68 -14.97
CA ASP A 453 -43.01 29.78 -15.63
C ASP A 453 -41.56 30.10 -15.22
N THR A 454 -41.06 29.42 -14.18
CA THR A 454 -39.66 29.46 -13.73
C THR A 454 -39.24 28.09 -13.22
N GLU A 455 -38.67 27.24 -14.09
CA GLU A 455 -38.02 25.98 -13.72
C GLU A 455 -36.67 26.24 -12.99
N ILE A 456 -36.73 26.80 -11.79
CA ILE A 456 -35.57 26.96 -10.91
C ILE A 456 -35.38 25.64 -10.14
N ASP A 457 -34.74 24.71 -10.84
CA ASP A 457 -33.90 23.61 -10.35
C ASP A 457 -34.16 23.13 -8.90
N ASP A 458 -34.97 22.07 -8.73
CA ASP A 458 -35.25 21.35 -7.46
C ASP A 458 -34.00 20.66 -6.83
N THR A 459 -32.78 21.10 -7.14
CA THR A 459 -31.51 20.53 -6.66
C THR A 459 -31.10 21.03 -5.26
N GLN A 460 -31.77 22.07 -4.74
CA GLN A 460 -31.36 22.74 -3.50
C GLN A 460 -31.71 21.95 -2.21
N ASP A 461 -32.70 21.05 -2.26
CA ASP A 461 -33.24 20.35 -1.07
C ASP A 461 -32.34 19.21 -0.54
N ASP A 462 -31.38 18.71 -1.32
CA ASP A 462 -30.47 17.61 -0.94
C ASP A 462 -29.12 18.09 -0.34
N MET A 463 -29.02 19.38 0.08
CA MET A 463 -27.83 19.97 0.70
C MET A 463 -27.57 19.47 2.13
N ARG A 464 -27.05 18.24 2.24
CA ARG A 464 -26.69 17.60 3.51
C ARG A 464 -25.59 18.39 4.26
N PRO A 465 -25.67 18.54 5.59
CA PRO A 465 -24.70 19.33 6.36
C PRO A 465 -23.30 18.69 6.37
N PRO A 466 -22.21 19.45 6.56
CA PRO A 466 -20.84 18.91 6.54
C PRO A 466 -20.59 17.82 7.59
N ARG A 467 -21.35 17.85 8.70
CA ARG A 467 -21.31 16.85 9.79
C ARG A 467 -21.99 15.51 9.44
N ALA A 468 -22.63 15.38 8.26
CA ALA A 468 -23.16 14.11 7.79
C ALA A 468 -22.00 13.11 7.55
N PRO A 469 -22.06 11.88 8.10
CA PRO A 469 -21.00 10.89 7.92
C PRO A 469 -20.73 10.59 6.45
N ILE A 470 -19.46 10.55 6.06
CA ILE A 470 -19.05 10.20 4.70
C ILE A 470 -18.75 8.71 4.67
N THR A 471 -19.36 7.98 3.74
CA THR A 471 -19.04 6.58 3.47
C THR A 471 -18.09 6.52 2.28
N VAL A 472 -16.85 6.08 2.51
CA VAL A 472 -15.92 5.73 1.42
C VAL A 472 -16.23 4.31 0.94
N HIS A 473 -16.50 4.16 -0.36
CA HIS A 473 -16.75 2.85 -0.96
C HIS A 473 -15.43 2.19 -1.34
N LEU A 474 -15.18 0.97 -0.85
CA LEU A 474 -13.92 0.26 -1.09
C LEU A 474 -14.10 -1.17 -1.62
N ASN A 475 -13.21 -1.58 -2.51
CA ASN A 475 -13.14 -2.93 -3.07
C ASN A 475 -11.94 -3.70 -2.51
N MET A 476 -12.20 -4.64 -1.60
CA MET A 476 -11.17 -5.48 -1.00
C MET A 476 -10.44 -6.40 -2.00
N ASN A 477 -10.87 -6.55 -3.25
CA ASN A 477 -10.17 -7.38 -4.23
C ASN A 477 -8.98 -6.66 -4.89
N GLU A 478 -8.99 -5.32 -4.92
CA GLU A 478 -7.88 -4.51 -5.41
C GLU A 478 -6.78 -4.31 -4.35
N LEU A 479 -7.17 -4.32 -3.06
CA LEU A 479 -6.21 -4.26 -1.96
C LEU A 479 -5.28 -5.47 -1.93
N SER A 480 -4.03 -5.23 -1.56
CA SER A 480 -3.04 -6.26 -1.20
C SER A 480 -3.55 -7.14 -0.04
N PRO A 481 -3.16 -8.42 0.04
CA PRO A 481 -3.57 -9.30 1.12
C PRO A 481 -2.98 -8.85 2.48
N PRO A 482 -3.68 -9.10 3.61
CA PRO A 482 -3.13 -8.87 4.94
C PRO A 482 -1.81 -9.63 5.18
N PRO A 483 -0.84 -9.07 5.93
CA PRO A 483 -0.89 -7.79 6.66
C PRO A 483 -0.45 -6.56 5.82
N LYS A 484 -0.26 -6.72 4.50
CA LYS A 484 0.20 -5.63 3.62
C LYS A 484 -0.95 -4.75 3.09
N ASN A 485 -2.18 -4.99 3.53
CA ASN A 485 -3.39 -4.24 3.17
C ASN A 485 -3.32 -2.80 3.71
N ALA A 486 -2.94 -1.88 2.84
CA ALA A 486 -3.02 -0.44 3.06
C ALA A 486 -3.96 0.19 2.02
N PHE A 487 -4.86 1.05 2.49
CA PHE A 487 -5.78 1.84 1.68
C PHE A 487 -5.53 3.33 1.95
N THR A 488 -5.54 4.17 0.93
CA THR A 488 -5.34 5.61 1.06
C THR A 488 -6.50 6.38 0.46
N PHE A 489 -6.93 7.45 1.14
CA PHE A 489 -7.96 8.36 0.64
C PHE A 489 -7.75 9.79 1.15
N SER A 490 -8.41 10.74 0.50
CA SER A 490 -8.45 12.14 0.91
C SER A 490 -9.84 12.75 0.73
N VAL A 491 -10.14 13.75 1.56
CA VAL A 491 -11.43 14.42 1.68
C VAL A 491 -11.18 15.92 1.81
N SER A 492 -11.76 16.72 0.93
CA SER A 492 -11.63 18.19 0.99
C SER A 492 -12.95 18.93 0.80
N GLY A 493 -13.04 20.11 1.40
CA GLY A 493 -14.22 20.98 1.33
C GLY A 493 -14.05 22.25 2.17
N THR A 494 -14.88 23.27 1.89
CA THR A 494 -14.80 24.56 2.59
C THR A 494 -16.01 24.74 3.51
N ILE A 495 -15.73 24.88 4.81
CA ILE A 495 -16.74 24.93 5.88
C ILE A 495 -16.72 26.26 6.61
N LEU A 496 -17.87 26.62 7.20
CA LEU A 496 -18.03 27.69 8.16
C LEU A 496 -18.13 27.07 9.57
N ILE A 497 -17.19 27.42 10.43
CA ILE A 497 -17.13 26.99 11.83
C ILE A 497 -17.63 28.14 12.71
N CYS A 498 -18.73 27.93 13.42
CA CYS A 498 -19.33 28.90 14.32
C CYS A 498 -19.17 28.42 15.77
N PRO A 499 -18.60 29.22 16.69
CA PRO A 499 -18.54 28.87 18.11
C PRO A 499 -19.96 28.63 18.63
N ARG A 500 -20.22 27.47 19.25
CA ARG A 500 -21.52 27.20 19.85
C ARG A 500 -21.65 28.09 21.08
N ARG A 501 -22.42 29.18 20.95
CA ARG A 501 -22.80 30.02 22.08
C ARG A 501 -23.37 29.11 23.17
N SER A 502 -22.77 29.16 24.37
CA SER A 502 -23.28 28.38 25.49
C SER A 502 -24.76 28.74 25.69
N SER A 503 -25.62 27.73 25.69
CA SER A 503 -27.06 27.92 25.82
C SER A 503 -27.37 28.33 27.25
N MET A 504 -27.24 29.63 27.55
CA MET A 504 -27.43 30.18 28.89
C MET A 504 -28.76 29.68 29.46
N THR A 505 -28.67 28.92 30.55
CA THR A 505 -29.83 28.52 31.34
C THR A 505 -30.59 29.79 31.76
N PRO A 506 -31.90 29.90 31.48
CA PRO A 506 -32.61 31.18 31.50
C PRO A 506 -32.74 31.84 32.88
N ASP A 507 -32.36 31.15 33.96
CA ASP A 507 -32.52 31.56 35.35
C ASP A 507 -31.48 32.57 35.86
N SER A 508 -30.43 32.90 35.09
CA SER A 508 -29.44 33.93 35.48
C SER A 508 -29.96 35.38 35.42
N ARG A 509 -31.25 35.58 35.17
CA ARG A 509 -31.90 36.90 35.01
C ARG A 509 -32.14 37.65 36.33
N ARG A 510 -31.09 38.08 37.05
CA ARG A 510 -31.16 39.19 38.01
C ARG A 510 -29.79 39.84 38.30
N SER A 511 -29.79 41.16 38.48
CA SER A 511 -28.64 42.04 38.90
C SER A 511 -27.34 41.85 38.11
N SER A 512 -26.91 42.72 37.18
CA SER A 512 -26.77 44.18 37.31
C SER A 512 -26.39 44.83 35.95
N PRO A 513 -26.82 46.07 35.64
CA PRO A 513 -26.43 46.77 34.41
C PRO A 513 -25.36 47.85 34.67
N ALA A 514 -24.07 47.51 34.51
CA ALA A 514 -22.98 48.49 34.61
C ALA A 514 -21.78 48.12 33.72
N SER A 515 -21.85 48.57 32.47
CA SER A 515 -20.73 49.10 31.67
C SER A 515 -19.29 48.86 32.14
N SER A 516 -18.66 47.83 31.57
CA SER A 516 -17.28 47.88 31.10
C SER A 516 -17.28 47.50 29.61
N GLU A 517 -16.56 48.27 28.77
CA GLU A 517 -16.27 47.87 27.39
C GLU A 517 -15.04 46.95 27.39
N ASP A 518 -15.12 45.86 28.17
CA ASP A 518 -13.98 44.98 28.42
C ASP A 518 -13.45 44.35 27.13
N GLU A 519 -12.12 44.19 27.10
CA GLU A 519 -11.37 43.77 25.92
C GLU A 519 -11.91 42.43 25.37
N HIS A 520 -12.05 42.36 24.04
CA HIS A 520 -12.59 41.18 23.36
C HIS A 520 -11.68 39.96 23.54
N ASN A 521 -11.93 39.20 24.60
CA ASN A 521 -11.58 37.79 24.66
C ASN A 521 -12.43 37.02 23.62
N ASP A 522 -12.00 37.08 22.35
CA ASP A 522 -12.45 36.17 21.30
C ASP A 522 -12.12 34.74 21.76
N ASP A 523 -13.13 33.99 22.24
CA ASP A 523 -12.96 32.63 22.75
C ASP A 523 -12.30 31.70 21.71
N PRO A 524 -11.39 30.80 22.12
CA PRO A 524 -10.61 29.96 21.20
C PRO A 524 -11.48 28.89 20.54
N ILE A 525 -11.73 29.06 19.24
CA ILE A 525 -12.58 28.19 18.41
C ILE A 525 -11.89 26.84 18.19
N SER A 526 -12.54 25.74 18.57
CA SER A 526 -12.03 24.39 18.26
C SER A 526 -12.12 24.10 16.76
N LEU A 527 -11.00 23.70 16.15
CA LEU A 527 -11.04 23.17 14.79
C LEU A 527 -11.62 21.75 14.82
N PRO A 528 -12.51 21.40 13.87
CA PRO A 528 -13.04 20.06 13.77
C PRO A 528 -11.96 19.08 13.28
N ILE A 529 -12.16 17.79 13.58
CA ILE A 529 -11.25 16.69 13.20
C ILE A 529 -12.05 15.60 12.51
N PHE A 530 -11.52 15.01 11.44
CA PHE A 530 -12.08 13.79 10.87
C PHE A 530 -11.66 12.55 11.68
N ARG A 531 -12.63 11.68 11.98
CA ARG A 531 -12.42 10.37 12.61
C ARG A 531 -13.10 9.24 11.83
N ILE A 532 -12.49 8.06 11.83
CA ILE A 532 -13.04 6.83 11.22
C ILE A 532 -13.79 6.02 12.30
N PHE A 533 -15.05 5.66 12.05
CA PHE A 533 -15.95 5.11 13.08
C PHE A 533 -15.68 3.65 13.49
N SER A 534 -14.80 2.94 12.79
CA SER A 534 -14.55 1.51 13.03
C SER A 534 -13.06 1.23 12.92
N THR A 535 -12.30 1.73 13.91
CA THR A 535 -10.86 1.52 13.97
C THR A 535 -10.32 1.19 15.36
N ASP A 536 -9.29 0.34 15.41
CA ASP A 536 -8.64 -0.08 16.67
C ASP A 536 -7.65 0.99 17.17
N GLN A 537 -6.96 1.69 16.26
CA GLN A 537 -6.01 2.78 16.57
C GLN A 537 -6.10 3.90 15.52
N GLU A 538 -6.25 5.15 15.96
CA GLU A 538 -6.27 6.33 15.09
C GLU A 538 -5.23 7.37 15.54
N THR A 539 -4.56 8.02 14.59
CA THR A 539 -3.63 9.12 14.84
C THR A 539 -3.68 10.11 13.68
N THR A 540 -4.37 11.23 13.87
CA THR A 540 -4.59 12.26 12.85
C THR A 540 -3.76 13.51 13.13
N SER A 541 -2.63 13.67 12.45
CA SER A 541 -1.81 14.88 12.60
C SER A 541 -2.54 16.09 12.03
N THR A 542 -2.51 17.24 12.73
CA THR A 542 -3.19 18.47 12.29
C THR A 542 -2.19 19.57 11.98
N ILE A 543 -2.33 20.23 10.84
CA ILE A 543 -1.57 21.41 10.42
C ILE A 543 -2.55 22.56 10.22
N VAL A 544 -2.27 23.72 10.82
CA VAL A 544 -3.06 24.95 10.63
C VAL A 544 -2.26 25.92 9.78
N ARG A 545 -2.87 26.44 8.72
CA ARG A 545 -2.31 27.43 7.78
C ARG A 545 -3.19 28.69 7.78
N ASN A 546 -2.59 29.88 7.82
CA ASN A 546 -3.35 31.13 7.74
C ASN A 546 -3.21 31.77 6.34
N GLU A 547 -4.31 31.96 5.63
CA GLU A 547 -4.33 32.71 4.37
C GLU A 547 -5.16 34.00 4.44
N ALA A 548 -5.77 34.27 5.60
CA ALA A 548 -6.69 35.39 5.77
C ALA A 548 -5.98 36.75 5.59
N PRO A 549 -6.54 37.65 4.77
CA PRO A 549 -5.98 38.99 4.61
C PRO A 549 -6.15 39.80 5.89
N GLN A 550 -5.07 40.47 6.32
CA GLN A 550 -5.06 41.42 7.45
C GLN A 550 -5.45 40.82 8.82
N ALA A 551 -5.18 39.53 9.04
CA ALA A 551 -5.44 38.85 10.30
C ALA A 551 -4.29 37.93 10.72
N SER A 552 -4.08 37.81 12.03
CA SER A 552 -3.18 36.84 12.65
C SER A 552 -4.00 35.76 13.36
N VAL A 553 -3.71 34.50 13.05
CA VAL A 553 -4.36 33.35 13.69
C VAL A 553 -3.46 32.88 14.83
N HIS A 554 -3.94 32.93 16.06
CA HIS A 554 -3.25 32.39 17.22
C HIS A 554 -3.69 30.95 17.43
N VAL A 555 -2.74 30.02 17.51
CA VAL A 555 -2.99 28.59 17.57
C VAL A 555 -2.59 28.02 18.94
N PHE A 556 -3.46 27.18 19.50
CA PHE A 556 -3.35 26.56 20.81
C PHE A 556 -3.62 25.05 20.71
N THR A 557 -2.91 24.24 21.49
CA THR A 557 -3.11 22.77 21.54
C THR A 557 -4.38 22.41 22.30
N ARG A 558 -5.19 21.46 21.78
CA ARG A 558 -6.54 21.17 22.30
C ARG A 558 -6.60 20.82 23.80
N ASN A 559 -5.63 20.05 24.32
CA ASN A 559 -5.64 19.58 25.72
C ASN A 559 -5.05 20.55 26.76
N SER A 560 -4.72 21.80 26.40
CA SER A 560 -4.30 22.80 27.39
C SER A 560 -5.45 23.18 28.33
N LYS A 561 -5.54 22.54 29.50
CA LYS A 561 -6.54 22.87 30.54
C LYS A 561 -6.36 24.33 30.99
N ASN A 562 -7.46 25.11 30.98
CA ASN A 562 -7.52 26.58 31.01
C ASN A 562 -6.99 27.27 32.31
N ARG A 563 -5.78 26.97 32.77
CA ARG A 563 -5.12 27.68 33.89
C ARG A 563 -3.65 28.06 33.67
N GLU A 564 -2.97 27.49 32.68
CA GLU A 564 -1.61 27.88 32.31
C GLU A 564 -1.58 28.51 30.90
N ALA A 565 -1.82 29.82 30.84
CA ALA A 565 -1.92 30.59 29.59
C ALA A 565 -0.60 30.69 28.77
N ASN A 566 0.48 30.04 29.23
CA ASN A 566 1.82 30.09 28.64
C ASN A 566 2.17 28.87 27.77
N VAL A 567 1.27 27.91 27.58
CA VAL A 567 1.52 26.71 26.74
C VAL A 567 1.50 27.07 25.24
N ARG A 568 2.62 27.62 24.76
CA ARG A 568 3.04 27.76 23.35
C ARG A 568 1.96 28.22 22.36
N ARG A 569 1.41 29.43 22.59
CA ARG A 569 0.62 30.18 21.59
C ARG A 569 1.46 30.47 20.34
N ALA A 570 1.26 29.72 19.27
CA ALA A 570 1.85 30.03 17.97
C ALA A 570 1.07 31.17 17.29
N VAL A 571 1.77 32.06 16.56
CA VAL A 571 1.12 33.19 15.85
C VAL A 571 1.38 33.07 14.36
N LEU A 572 0.32 32.77 13.60
CA LEU A 572 0.38 32.65 12.15
C LEU A 572 0.01 33.98 11.49
N MET A 573 0.98 34.61 10.83
CA MET A 573 0.71 35.63 9.82
C MET A 573 0.25 34.97 8.51
N LYS A 574 -0.28 35.74 7.55
CA LYS A 574 -0.67 35.22 6.23
C LYS A 574 0.51 34.50 5.56
N GLY A 575 0.29 33.27 5.09
CA GLY A 575 1.28 32.39 4.49
C GLY A 575 1.93 31.41 5.47
N ASN A 576 1.88 31.67 6.78
CA ASN A 576 2.50 30.81 7.78
C ASN A 576 1.60 29.61 8.13
N GLN A 577 2.25 28.50 8.53
CA GLN A 577 1.59 27.30 9.03
C GLN A 577 2.32 26.70 10.25
N VAL A 578 1.60 25.94 11.08
CA VAL A 578 2.14 25.22 12.25
C VAL A 578 1.50 23.83 12.40
N SER A 579 2.28 22.83 12.80
CA SER A 579 1.77 21.50 13.17
C SER A 579 1.35 21.48 14.64
N CYS A 580 0.21 20.88 14.91
CA CYS A 580 -0.49 20.92 16.21
C CYS A 580 -0.54 19.56 16.91
N GLY A 581 0.14 18.54 16.36
CA GLY A 581 0.10 17.17 16.87
C GLY A 581 -1.19 16.42 16.50
N SER A 582 -1.47 15.32 17.21
CA SER A 582 -2.61 14.43 16.97
C SER A 582 -3.89 14.81 17.73
N GLU A 583 -3.81 15.75 18.65
CA GLU A 583 -4.96 16.23 19.44
C GLU A 583 -5.80 17.28 18.68
N GLY A 584 -5.29 17.79 17.56
CA GLY A 584 -5.85 18.96 16.89
C GLY A 584 -5.62 20.27 17.65
N ALA A 585 -6.31 21.33 17.20
CA ALA A 585 -6.02 22.69 17.62
C ALA A 585 -7.28 23.50 17.95
N ARG A 586 -7.10 24.51 18.79
CA ARG A 586 -8.01 25.65 18.94
C ARG A 586 -7.36 26.90 18.39
N ILE A 587 -8.15 27.82 17.85
CA ILE A 587 -7.65 29.04 17.22
C ILE A 587 -8.43 30.30 17.59
N VAL A 588 -7.70 31.40 17.78
CA VAL A 588 -8.26 32.75 17.95
C VAL A 588 -7.89 33.59 16.73
N PHE A 589 -8.89 34.18 16.07
CA PHE A 589 -8.71 35.03 14.89
C PHE A 589 -8.61 36.50 15.33
N ALA A 590 -7.39 37.01 15.47
CA ALA A 590 -7.16 38.42 15.75
C ALA A 590 -7.06 39.22 14.44
N ARG A 591 -7.79 40.34 14.36
CA ARG A 591 -7.63 41.29 13.24
C ARG A 591 -6.40 42.17 13.50
N ILE A 592 -5.54 42.33 12.51
CA ILE A 592 -4.38 43.22 12.61
C ILE A 592 -4.89 44.67 12.50
N SER A 593 -4.98 45.35 13.63
CA SER A 593 -5.45 46.74 13.71
C SER A 593 -4.39 47.70 13.15
N ALA A 594 -4.66 48.28 11.98
CA ALA A 594 -3.75 49.16 11.27
C ALA A 594 -3.35 50.46 12.03
N SER A 595 -3.94 50.72 13.20
CA SER A 595 -3.57 51.80 14.11
C SER A 595 -2.22 51.59 14.80
N GLU A 596 -1.83 50.35 15.14
CA GLU A 596 -0.62 50.08 15.92
C GLU A 596 0.67 50.33 15.12
N LEU A 597 0.61 50.17 13.79
CA LEU A 597 1.70 50.51 12.87
C LEU A 597 1.88 52.02 12.68
N ARG A 598 1.00 52.87 13.22
CA ARG A 598 1.16 54.34 13.18
C ARG A 598 2.07 54.79 14.32
N GLY A 599 3.36 54.52 14.14
CA GLY A 599 4.42 54.64 15.15
C GLY A 599 4.30 55.89 16.04
N ARG A 600 4.23 55.63 17.36
CA ARG A 600 4.16 56.63 18.42
C ARG A 600 5.44 57.48 18.43
N ARG A 601 5.42 58.62 17.73
CA ARG A 601 6.45 59.66 17.92
C ARG A 601 6.46 60.04 19.41
N PRO A 602 7.63 60.04 20.08
CA PRO A 602 7.77 60.83 21.28
C PRO A 602 7.65 62.29 20.86
N SER A 603 6.56 62.93 21.28
CA SER A 603 6.44 64.38 21.31
C SER A 603 6.35 64.73 22.79
N ASP A 604 7.32 65.51 23.26
CA ASP A 604 7.36 65.93 24.64
C ASP A 604 6.20 66.89 24.98
N GLU A 605 6.10 67.10 26.29
CA GLU A 605 5.25 68.02 27.03
C GLU A 605 4.71 69.23 26.24
N GLY A 606 3.39 69.23 26.01
CA GLY A 606 2.63 70.40 25.59
C GLY A 606 1.40 70.54 26.49
N SER A 607 1.41 71.53 27.38
CA SER A 607 0.33 71.75 28.36
C SER A 607 -0.84 72.58 27.80
N ASP A 608 -1.95 72.52 28.52
CA ASP A 608 -3.04 73.50 28.56
C ASP A 608 -3.99 73.68 27.37
N MET A 609 -5.28 73.78 27.73
CA MET A 609 -6.37 74.50 27.02
C MET A 609 -6.84 73.96 25.65
N SER A 610 -8.12 74.07 25.27
CA SER A 610 -9.32 74.49 26.02
C SER A 610 -10.62 73.95 25.40
N TYR A 611 -11.73 74.20 26.10
CA TYR A 611 -13.14 73.97 25.76
C TYR A 611 -13.58 74.18 24.29
N ASN A 612 -14.61 73.40 23.92
CA ASN A 612 -15.77 73.76 23.08
C ASN A 612 -15.54 74.47 21.73
N ARG A 613 -16.04 73.84 20.64
CA ARG A 613 -17.35 74.23 20.06
C ARG A 613 -17.89 73.27 19.00
N SER A 614 -19.20 73.35 18.82
CA SER A 614 -19.99 72.78 17.72
C SER A 614 -19.73 73.48 16.38
N GLY A 615 -19.82 72.76 15.26
CA GLY A 615 -19.84 73.35 13.92
C GLY A 615 -20.44 72.42 12.85
N PHE A 616 -21.64 72.72 12.38
CA PHE A 616 -22.20 72.14 11.14
C PHE A 616 -21.55 72.78 9.92
N SER A 617 -21.27 71.98 8.87
CA SER A 617 -21.45 72.44 7.49
C SER A 617 -21.68 71.27 6.54
N LEU A 618 -22.68 71.41 5.66
CA LEU A 618 -22.69 70.71 4.38
C LEU A 618 -21.86 71.56 3.40
N GLY A 619 -21.01 70.92 2.59
CA GLY A 619 -20.18 71.61 1.60
C GLY A 619 -19.96 70.73 0.37
N LEU A 620 -20.53 71.14 -0.77
CA LEU A 620 -20.37 70.46 -2.05
C LEU A 620 -19.11 70.93 -2.79
N LYS A 621 -18.54 70.01 -3.58
CA LYS A 621 -17.74 70.23 -4.81
C LYS A 621 -16.64 71.32 -4.77
N SER A 622 -15.40 70.89 -5.01
CA SER A 622 -14.43 71.70 -5.77
C SER A 622 -13.78 70.84 -6.85
N MET A 623 -13.46 71.45 -8.00
CA MET A 623 -12.71 70.85 -9.11
C MET A 623 -11.46 71.67 -9.39
N SER A 624 -10.36 70.98 -9.74
CA SER A 624 -9.06 71.55 -10.13
C SER A 624 -8.33 72.29 -8.97
N SER A 625 -7.00 72.44 -8.93
CA SER A 625 -6.02 72.38 -10.01
C SER A 625 -4.61 71.95 -9.55
N THR A 626 -3.88 71.29 -10.46
CA THR A 626 -2.44 71.37 -10.78
C THR A 626 -1.29 71.24 -9.72
N SER A 627 -0.23 70.55 -10.18
CA SER A 627 1.20 70.88 -9.97
C SER A 627 1.94 70.43 -8.69
N LYS A 628 2.57 69.24 -8.76
CA LYS A 628 4.04 68.94 -8.61
C LYS A 628 4.20 67.41 -8.51
N LEU A 629 4.76 66.68 -9.47
CA LEU A 629 6.17 66.55 -9.89
C LEU A 629 7.14 66.10 -8.78
N ARG A 630 7.78 64.93 -9.03
CA ARG A 630 8.59 64.10 -8.11
C ARG A 630 7.74 63.44 -7.00
N ASP A 631 7.76 62.12 -6.79
CA ASP A 631 8.72 61.10 -7.24
C ASP A 631 8.13 60.03 -8.17
N VAL A 632 8.90 59.63 -9.18
CA VAL A 632 8.64 58.42 -9.99
C VAL A 632 9.64 57.36 -9.56
N SER A 633 9.22 56.41 -8.72
CA SER A 633 10.06 55.29 -8.30
C SER A 633 10.22 54.27 -9.44
N MET A 634 11.15 54.54 -10.35
CA MET A 634 11.43 53.72 -11.54
C MET A 634 12.24 52.44 -11.23
N MET A 635 11.84 51.66 -10.21
CA MET A 635 12.38 50.31 -9.97
C MET A 635 11.29 49.31 -9.51
N SER A 636 10.29 49.12 -10.37
CA SER A 636 9.51 47.89 -10.43
C SER A 636 9.32 47.47 -11.88
N THR A 637 10.39 46.94 -12.48
CA THR A 637 10.30 46.12 -13.69
C THR A 637 9.61 44.81 -13.34
N ALA A 638 8.27 44.85 -13.23
CA ALA A 638 7.43 43.67 -13.27
C ALA A 638 7.75 42.94 -14.58
N LYS A 639 8.58 41.90 -14.48
CA LYS A 639 9.17 41.24 -15.66
C LYS A 639 8.04 40.69 -16.50
N LEU A 640 8.00 41.10 -17.77
CA LEU A 640 7.30 40.35 -18.81
C LEU A 640 8.00 39.00 -18.95
N GLN A 641 7.65 38.03 -18.11
CA GLN A 641 8.05 36.64 -18.30
C GLN A 641 7.50 36.21 -19.66
N PRO A 642 8.33 35.75 -20.60
CA PRO A 642 7.84 35.25 -21.88
C PRO A 642 6.96 34.02 -21.61
N HIS A 643 5.76 34.01 -22.18
CA HIS A 643 4.82 32.90 -22.05
C HIS A 643 5.49 31.60 -22.51
N ARG A 644 5.52 30.59 -21.65
CA ARG A 644 6.17 29.31 -21.94
C ARG A 644 5.37 28.56 -23.02
N ASP A 645 6.05 28.04 -24.04
CA ASP A 645 5.45 27.30 -25.16
C ASP A 645 5.98 25.85 -25.20
N GLY A 646 5.94 25.18 -24.04
CA GLY A 646 6.53 23.86 -23.85
C GLY A 646 6.34 23.26 -22.45
N PRO A 647 6.77 22.00 -22.23
CA PRO A 647 6.69 21.34 -20.94
C PRO A 647 7.59 22.02 -19.89
N LEU A 648 7.25 21.83 -18.62
CA LEU A 648 8.08 22.25 -17.49
C LEU A 648 9.26 21.28 -17.38
N MET A 649 10.48 21.76 -17.51
CA MET A 649 11.70 20.94 -17.43
C MET A 649 12.89 21.71 -16.88
N ILE A 650 13.85 20.99 -16.31
CA ILE A 650 15.15 21.54 -15.92
C ILE A 650 16.04 21.50 -17.17
N PRO A 651 16.53 22.62 -17.72
CA PRO A 651 17.23 22.62 -19.01
C PRO A 651 18.59 21.91 -18.95
N TYR A 652 19.32 22.03 -17.84
CA TYR A 652 20.54 21.27 -17.57
C TYR A 652 20.78 21.10 -16.07
N VAL A 653 21.53 20.06 -15.71
CA VAL A 653 21.98 19.75 -14.35
C VAL A 653 23.45 19.37 -14.41
N THR A 654 24.30 20.08 -13.67
CA THR A 654 25.74 19.80 -13.57
C THR A 654 26.06 19.25 -12.19
N THR A 655 26.75 18.11 -12.13
CA THR A 655 27.04 17.37 -10.90
C THR A 655 28.53 17.12 -10.80
N THR A 656 29.26 17.89 -9.98
CA THR A 656 30.69 17.69 -9.75
C THR A 656 30.90 16.78 -8.54
N ILE A 657 31.50 15.61 -8.76
CA ILE A 657 31.83 14.66 -7.69
C ILE A 657 33.28 14.88 -7.28
N THR A 658 33.52 15.05 -5.98
CA THR A 658 34.87 15.13 -5.39
C THR A 658 35.02 14.04 -4.35
N SER A 659 35.93 13.10 -4.60
CA SER A 659 36.25 12.03 -3.63
C SER A 659 36.90 12.61 -2.37
N LEU A 660 36.58 12.10 -1.18
CA LEU A 660 37.08 12.61 0.12
C LEU A 660 38.09 11.66 0.78
N LEU A 661 38.94 11.02 -0.01
CA LEU A 661 39.96 10.05 0.43
C LEU A 661 41.18 10.72 1.10
N GLY A 662 40.95 11.47 2.18
CA GLY A 662 42.00 12.11 2.98
C GLY A 662 42.50 11.24 4.16
N GLU A 663 43.65 11.61 4.73
CA GLU A 663 44.25 10.93 5.89
C GLU A 663 43.57 11.27 7.24
N GLY A 664 42.38 11.90 7.21
CA GLY A 664 41.56 12.20 8.39
C GLY A 664 40.53 11.11 8.69
N HIS A 665 40.50 10.59 9.93
CA HIS A 665 39.66 9.46 10.34
C HIS A 665 38.15 9.63 10.11
N ALA A 666 37.64 10.86 9.95
CA ALA A 666 36.21 11.18 9.90
C ALA A 666 35.48 10.82 8.58
N PHE A 667 36.20 10.51 7.50
CA PHE A 667 35.60 10.26 6.17
C PHE A 667 36.23 9.06 5.44
N LYS A 668 36.28 7.90 6.10
CA LYS A 668 36.59 6.62 5.42
C LYS A 668 35.58 6.40 4.29
N ASN A 669 36.07 6.27 3.05
CA ASN A 669 35.26 6.01 1.84
C ASN A 669 34.10 7.01 1.62
N GLY A 670 34.28 8.29 1.96
CA GLY A 670 33.31 9.35 1.68
C GLY A 670 33.51 10.05 0.33
N TYR A 671 32.47 10.74 -0.14
CA TYR A 671 32.57 11.70 -1.26
C TYR A 671 31.63 12.90 -1.07
N ALA A 672 31.97 14.01 -1.72
CA ALA A 672 31.13 15.21 -1.83
C ALA A 672 30.57 15.32 -3.25
N VAL A 673 29.35 15.85 -3.37
CA VAL A 673 28.70 16.17 -4.64
C VAL A 673 28.25 17.62 -4.63
N GLU A 674 28.77 18.40 -5.58
CA GLU A 674 28.32 19.75 -5.90
C GLU A 674 27.35 19.68 -7.08
N LEU A 675 26.07 19.89 -6.79
CA LEU A 675 24.95 19.91 -7.74
C LEU A 675 24.60 21.36 -8.08
N ALA A 676 24.58 21.71 -9.37
CA ALA A 676 24.24 23.05 -9.86
C ALA A 676 23.26 22.97 -11.04
N LEU A 677 22.15 23.70 -10.96
CA LEU A 677 21.09 23.72 -11.98
C LEU A 677 20.24 25.01 -11.89
N PRO A 678 19.75 25.57 -13.00
CA PRO A 678 18.79 26.68 -12.96
C PRO A 678 17.40 26.17 -12.57
N ALA A 679 16.82 26.74 -11.51
CA ALA A 679 15.45 26.41 -11.13
C ALA A 679 14.47 26.85 -12.23
N PRO A 680 13.48 26.02 -12.60
CA PRO A 680 12.39 26.48 -13.43
C PRO A 680 11.63 27.62 -12.72
N SER A 681 11.19 28.63 -13.48
CA SER A 681 10.54 29.84 -12.95
C SER A 681 9.01 29.76 -12.87
N ASP A 682 8.46 28.56 -13.08
CA ASP A 682 7.08 28.35 -13.55
C ASP A 682 6.57 26.96 -13.13
N ALA A 683 6.87 26.62 -11.87
CA ALA A 683 6.42 25.41 -11.20
C ALA A 683 5.41 25.80 -10.11
N ASP A 684 4.31 25.05 -9.97
CA ASP A 684 3.29 25.27 -8.93
C ASP A 684 3.79 25.00 -7.49
N SER A 685 5.05 24.58 -7.36
CA SER A 685 5.75 24.32 -6.11
C SER A 685 6.86 25.34 -5.88
N GLU A 686 6.86 25.98 -4.69
CA GLU A 686 7.99 26.79 -4.19
C GLU A 686 9.26 25.95 -3.92
N TRP A 687 9.14 24.62 -3.97
CA TRP A 687 10.17 23.64 -3.68
C TRP A 687 10.59 22.86 -4.92
N LEU A 688 11.89 22.91 -5.22
CA LEU A 688 12.55 21.99 -6.14
C LEU A 688 12.84 20.68 -5.39
N GLU A 689 12.44 19.54 -5.95
CA GLU A 689 12.63 18.23 -5.31
C GLU A 689 13.37 17.22 -6.19
N PHE A 690 14.20 16.40 -5.54
CA PHE A 690 14.87 15.25 -6.15
C PHE A 690 15.15 14.15 -5.11
N GLY A 691 15.17 12.91 -5.57
CA GLY A 691 15.56 11.75 -4.79
C GLY A 691 17.00 11.29 -5.06
N LEU A 692 17.56 10.62 -4.05
CA LEU A 692 18.84 9.92 -4.10
C LEU A 692 18.57 8.46 -3.71
N ALA A 693 18.92 7.52 -4.59
CA ALA A 693 18.71 6.08 -4.42
C ALA A 693 19.97 5.28 -4.75
N LEU A 694 20.12 4.12 -4.12
CA LEU A 694 21.09 3.10 -4.49
C LEU A 694 20.63 2.34 -5.74
N PRO A 695 21.56 1.80 -6.54
CA PRO A 695 21.25 0.75 -7.48
C PRO A 695 20.88 -0.48 -6.65
N GLY A 696 19.58 -0.77 -6.55
CA GLY A 696 19.11 -1.98 -5.86
C GLY A 696 19.87 -3.18 -6.44
N PRO A 697 20.55 -4.00 -5.60
CA PRO A 697 21.50 -4.98 -6.09
C PRO A 697 20.78 -5.94 -7.03
N VAL A 698 21.12 -5.88 -8.32
CA VAL A 698 20.46 -6.67 -9.36
C VAL A 698 20.53 -8.13 -8.93
N ALA A 699 19.37 -8.71 -8.64
CA ALA A 699 19.25 -10.01 -7.99
C ALA A 699 19.58 -11.14 -8.97
N VAL A 700 20.85 -11.21 -9.39
CA VAL A 700 21.42 -12.31 -10.16
C VAL A 700 21.27 -13.57 -9.29
N PRO A 701 20.45 -14.55 -9.72
CA PRO A 701 20.16 -15.73 -8.90
C PRO A 701 21.38 -16.64 -8.86
N LYS A 702 22.25 -16.42 -7.87
CA LYS A 702 23.33 -17.36 -7.53
C LYS A 702 22.71 -18.62 -6.94
N ALA A 703 22.61 -19.65 -7.79
CA ALA A 703 22.31 -21.00 -7.34
C ALA A 703 23.38 -21.50 -6.34
N ASP A 704 22.97 -22.49 -5.53
CA ASP A 704 23.84 -23.45 -4.84
C ASP A 704 24.78 -22.93 -3.72
N ALA A 705 24.55 -21.72 -3.20
CA ALA A 705 25.18 -21.26 -1.95
C ALA A 705 24.38 -21.71 -0.71
N ALA A 706 24.99 -22.52 0.17
CA ALA A 706 24.31 -23.13 1.32
C ALA A 706 23.94 -22.10 2.43
N PRO A 707 22.76 -22.23 3.08
CA PRO A 707 22.27 -21.26 4.06
C PRO A 707 22.91 -21.46 5.45
N GLY A 708 24.14 -20.95 5.62
CA GLY A 708 24.93 -21.10 6.85
C GLY A 708 25.02 -19.87 7.76
N ASP A 709 25.28 -18.69 7.20
CA ASP A 709 25.79 -17.55 7.97
C ASP A 709 24.90 -16.29 7.93
N ARG A 710 24.97 -15.48 8.99
CA ARG A 710 24.13 -14.29 9.18
C ARG A 710 24.73 -13.09 8.46
N GLN A 711 24.39 -12.97 7.18
CA GLN A 711 24.78 -11.84 6.34
C GLN A 711 24.51 -10.50 7.05
N SER A 712 25.57 -9.77 7.36
CA SER A 712 25.52 -8.46 8.02
C SER A 712 24.86 -7.45 7.10
N VAL A 713 23.66 -6.99 7.46
CA VAL A 713 22.94 -5.95 6.72
C VAL A 713 23.72 -4.64 6.86
N SER A 714 24.49 -4.28 5.83
CA SER A 714 25.19 -2.99 5.74
C SER A 714 24.18 -1.85 5.82
N SER A 715 24.44 -0.87 6.68
CA SER A 715 23.59 0.32 6.77
C SER A 715 23.65 1.12 5.46
N PRO A 716 22.52 1.66 4.99
CA PRO A 716 22.54 2.52 3.80
C PRO A 716 23.42 3.76 4.04
N PRO A 717 24.17 4.24 3.03
CA PRO A 717 25.11 5.34 3.18
C PRO A 717 24.40 6.62 3.59
N ARG A 718 25.00 7.37 4.51
CA ARG A 718 24.36 8.55 5.11
C ARG A 718 24.62 9.79 4.27
N VAL A 719 23.54 10.34 3.71
CA VAL A 719 23.55 11.64 3.03
C VAL A 719 23.41 12.78 4.05
N GLU A 720 24.20 13.83 3.87
CA GLU A 720 24.19 15.03 4.72
C GLU A 720 24.38 16.28 3.84
N ILE A 721 23.47 17.25 3.91
CA ILE A 721 23.53 18.45 3.06
C ILE A 721 24.36 19.52 3.76
N ALA A 722 25.54 19.82 3.20
CA ALA A 722 26.47 20.81 3.74
C ALA A 722 26.06 22.25 3.40
N SER A 723 25.47 22.47 2.22
CA SER A 723 24.90 23.79 1.85
C SER A 723 23.85 23.68 0.74
N ALA A 724 22.90 24.61 0.75
CA ALA A 724 22.00 24.87 -0.37
C ALA A 724 21.84 26.40 -0.54
N SER A 725 21.97 26.89 -1.76
CA SER A 725 21.82 28.31 -2.10
C SER A 725 21.17 28.52 -3.46
N VAL A 726 20.58 29.70 -3.66
CA VAL A 726 20.04 30.17 -4.95
C VAL A 726 20.70 31.51 -5.25
N GLU A 727 21.36 31.63 -6.40
CA GLU A 727 22.22 32.77 -6.75
C GLU A 727 23.24 33.14 -5.64
N GLY A 728 23.77 32.12 -4.97
CA GLY A 728 24.71 32.27 -3.84
C GLY A 728 24.06 32.62 -2.49
N VAL A 729 22.79 33.03 -2.46
CA VAL A 729 22.05 33.29 -1.20
C VAL A 729 21.65 31.96 -0.55
N PRO A 730 22.02 31.68 0.71
CA PRO A 730 21.62 30.44 1.39
C PRO A 730 20.09 30.33 1.50
N VAL A 731 19.55 29.14 1.20
CA VAL A 731 18.10 28.87 1.24
C VAL A 731 17.77 27.69 2.16
N ARG A 732 16.50 27.61 2.58
CA ARG A 732 16.01 26.46 3.36
C ARG A 732 15.99 25.20 2.49
N CYS A 733 16.73 24.20 2.93
CA CYS A 733 16.64 22.84 2.43
C CYS A 733 15.98 21.92 3.47
N GLN A 734 15.36 20.84 3.02
CA GLN A 734 14.82 19.77 3.84
C GLN A 734 15.31 18.43 3.29
N THR A 735 15.75 17.54 4.18
CA THR A 735 16.22 16.19 3.86
C THR A 735 15.32 15.20 4.58
N SER A 736 14.61 14.37 3.84
CA SER A 736 13.85 13.26 4.41
C SER A 736 14.59 11.96 4.14
N ALA A 737 14.88 11.18 5.19
CA ALA A 737 15.28 9.79 5.02
C ALA A 737 14.13 9.05 4.31
N ALA A 738 14.42 8.25 3.29
CA ALA A 738 13.42 7.75 2.35
C ALA A 738 12.61 6.55 2.85
N VAL A 739 12.03 6.69 4.05
CA VAL A 739 10.77 6.01 4.38
C VAL A 739 9.73 6.50 3.38
N LYS A 740 9.44 5.66 2.36
CA LYS A 740 8.49 5.84 1.25
C LYS A 740 7.75 7.19 1.28
N PRO A 741 8.13 8.18 0.44
CA PRO A 741 7.58 9.54 0.55
C PRO A 741 6.05 9.51 0.56
N GLN A 742 5.45 10.01 1.64
CA GLN A 742 4.00 10.14 1.72
C GLN A 742 3.56 11.14 0.66
N ALA A 743 2.67 10.72 -0.24
CA ALA A 743 2.12 11.52 -1.34
C ALA A 743 1.13 12.62 -0.87
N GLY A 744 1.46 13.31 0.23
CA GLY A 744 0.64 14.32 0.90
C GLY A 744 1.15 15.75 0.78
N LEU A 745 2.33 15.98 0.20
CA LEU A 745 2.79 17.32 -0.18
C LEU A 745 2.63 17.54 -1.69
N VAL A 746 1.88 18.58 -2.03
CA VAL A 746 1.75 19.22 -3.37
C VAL A 746 1.23 18.32 -4.50
N GLY A 747 -0.08 18.03 -4.48
CA GLY A 747 -1.00 18.19 -5.62
C GLY A 747 -0.89 17.29 -6.87
N LEU A 748 0.29 16.80 -7.24
CA LEU A 748 0.54 16.04 -8.46
C LEU A 748 0.70 14.56 -8.13
N GLY A 749 -0.42 13.84 -8.09
CA GLY A 749 -0.47 12.40 -7.78
C GLY A 749 0.12 11.52 -8.89
N LEU A 750 1.44 11.47 -9.01
CA LEU A 750 2.17 10.61 -9.94
C LEU A 750 2.47 9.21 -9.33
N PRO A 751 2.49 8.13 -10.13
CA PRO A 751 2.54 6.75 -9.65
C PRO A 751 3.95 6.29 -9.24
N PHE A 752 4.46 6.82 -8.12
CA PHE A 752 5.77 6.44 -7.54
C PHE A 752 5.91 4.92 -7.29
N GLU A 753 4.77 4.22 -7.10
CA GLU A 753 4.68 2.79 -6.79
C GLU A 753 5.08 1.85 -7.94
N GLU A 754 5.07 2.34 -9.19
CA GLU A 754 5.49 1.52 -10.36
C GLU A 754 7.03 1.38 -10.46
N SER A 755 7.80 2.16 -9.69
CA SER A 755 9.26 2.11 -9.64
C SER A 755 9.85 0.99 -8.74
N SER A 756 9.20 -0.19 -8.76
CA SER A 756 9.23 -1.30 -7.77
C SER A 756 10.57 -2.05 -7.57
N GLY A 757 11.72 -1.42 -7.77
CA GLY A 757 13.05 -2.03 -7.59
C GLY A 757 14.18 -1.05 -7.29
N LYS A 758 13.88 0.17 -6.81
CA LYS A 758 14.87 1.20 -6.45
C LYS A 758 14.85 1.45 -4.94
N ASP A 759 15.99 1.25 -4.28
CA ASP A 759 16.16 1.55 -2.85
C ASP A 759 16.53 3.03 -2.67
N TRP A 760 15.51 3.86 -2.51
CA TRP A 760 15.67 5.28 -2.15
C TRP A 760 16.30 5.40 -0.75
N ILE A 761 17.26 6.32 -0.60
CA ILE A 761 17.91 6.64 0.68
C ILE A 761 17.42 7.97 1.24
N SER A 762 17.36 8.98 0.37
CA SER A 762 17.10 10.37 0.77
C SER A 762 16.24 11.07 -0.27
N TRP A 763 15.26 11.83 0.19
CA TRP A 763 14.53 12.83 -0.59
C TRP A 763 15.01 14.22 -0.19
N VAL A 764 15.23 15.10 -1.16
CA VAL A 764 15.80 16.45 -0.95
C VAL A 764 14.87 17.48 -1.56
N SER A 765 14.39 18.39 -0.72
CA SER A 765 13.54 19.52 -1.11
C SER A 765 14.29 20.83 -0.85
N VAL A 766 14.38 21.71 -1.84
CA VAL A 766 15.03 23.02 -1.73
C VAL A 766 14.05 24.14 -2.06
N HIS A 767 13.89 25.09 -1.14
CA HIS A 767 13.01 26.22 -1.32
C HIS A 767 13.63 27.24 -2.29
N VAL A 768 13.08 27.33 -3.50
CA VAL A 768 13.43 28.33 -4.51
C VAL A 768 12.56 29.59 -4.36
N GLY A 769 11.28 29.41 -3.99
CA GLY A 769 10.31 30.49 -3.81
C GLY A 769 9.65 30.96 -5.11
N GLN A 770 8.53 31.69 -4.95
CA GLN A 770 7.50 31.93 -5.98
C GLN A 770 7.95 32.64 -7.28
N ILE A 771 9.10 33.32 -7.28
CA ILE A 771 9.60 34.04 -8.47
C ILE A 771 10.46 33.11 -9.37
N GLY A 772 11.07 32.08 -8.76
CA GLY A 772 11.91 31.08 -9.43
C GLY A 772 13.04 31.64 -10.31
N GLY A 773 13.54 30.82 -11.25
CA GLY A 773 14.44 31.28 -12.31
C GLY A 773 15.87 31.63 -11.91
N GLY A 774 16.35 31.19 -10.73
CA GLY A 774 17.73 31.38 -10.26
C GLY A 774 18.53 30.08 -10.26
N ASN A 775 19.86 30.18 -10.34
CA ASN A 775 20.79 29.06 -10.27
C ASN A 775 20.86 28.48 -8.84
N VAL A 776 20.38 27.25 -8.68
CA VAL A 776 20.38 26.48 -7.43
C VAL A 776 21.69 25.72 -7.33
N LYS A 777 22.43 25.93 -6.23
CA LYS A 777 23.65 25.19 -5.90
C LYS A 777 23.48 24.46 -4.58
N ILE A 778 23.75 23.15 -4.59
CA ILE A 778 23.58 22.26 -3.44
C ILE A 778 24.87 21.46 -3.30
N ILE A 779 25.43 21.41 -2.09
CA ILE A 779 26.57 20.55 -1.77
C ILE A 779 26.10 19.53 -0.75
N TYR A 780 26.14 18.25 -1.11
CA TYR A 780 25.86 17.14 -0.19
C TYR A 780 27.07 16.21 -0.06
N LEU A 781 27.25 15.71 1.17
CA LEU A 781 28.26 14.75 1.55
C LEU A 781 27.58 13.39 1.66
N VAL A 782 28.23 12.36 1.14
CA VAL A 782 27.81 10.97 1.33
C VAL A 782 28.89 10.27 2.12
N LYS A 783 28.53 9.86 3.33
CA LYS A 783 29.36 9.04 4.21
C LYS A 783 29.07 7.57 3.87
N GLY A 784 30.10 6.83 3.49
CA GLY A 784 30.00 5.39 3.25
C GLY A 784 29.51 4.65 4.51
N SER A 785 29.08 3.40 4.34
CA SER A 785 28.71 2.56 5.50
C SER A 785 29.90 2.50 6.46
N GLU A 786 29.69 2.97 7.68
CA GLU A 786 30.65 2.84 8.77
C GLU A 786 30.63 1.38 9.23
N GLU A 787 31.34 0.52 8.50
CA GLU A 787 31.61 -0.86 8.92
C GLU A 787 32.24 -0.80 10.30
N ALA A 788 31.45 -1.19 11.30
CA ALA A 788 31.78 -0.96 12.70
C ALA A 788 33.08 -1.69 13.02
N ALA A 789 34.09 -0.95 13.47
CA ALA A 789 35.44 -1.44 13.76
C ALA A 789 35.45 -2.26 15.07
N ILE A 790 34.74 -3.38 15.07
CA ILE A 790 34.49 -4.25 16.22
C ILE A 790 35.63 -5.26 16.34
N ASP A 791 36.52 -5.00 17.29
CA ASP A 791 37.37 -6.00 17.98
C ASP A 791 38.45 -6.72 17.13
N ASP A 792 38.93 -6.10 16.05
CA ASP A 792 40.02 -6.64 15.20
C ASP A 792 41.41 -6.63 15.91
N ASP A 793 41.50 -5.98 17.08
CA ASP A 793 42.65 -5.95 18.03
C ASP A 793 43.15 -7.35 18.48
N LYS A 794 42.46 -8.43 18.09
CA LYS A 794 42.82 -9.83 18.41
C LYS A 794 43.38 -10.61 17.22
N ALA A 795 43.42 -10.05 16.00
CA ALA A 795 43.71 -10.77 14.76
C ALA A 795 45.19 -10.79 14.33
N GLU A 796 46.09 -10.00 14.93
CA GLU A 796 47.48 -9.74 14.47
C GLU A 796 48.48 -10.94 14.45
N LYS A 797 48.02 -12.20 14.49
CA LYS A 797 48.90 -13.38 14.67
C LYS A 797 48.96 -14.39 13.52
N LYS A 798 48.92 -13.95 12.25
CA LYS A 798 49.62 -14.66 11.14
C LYS A 798 49.79 -13.92 9.79
N GLY A 799 50.77 -13.01 9.73
CA GLY A 799 51.79 -12.99 8.67
C GLY A 799 51.37 -13.10 7.18
N LYS A 800 50.26 -12.48 6.78
CA LYS A 800 49.97 -12.17 5.36
C LYS A 800 49.68 -10.69 5.24
N GLN A 801 50.39 -10.02 4.33
CA GLN A 801 50.21 -8.60 4.05
C GLN A 801 48.76 -8.38 3.56
N PRO A 802 47.95 -7.52 4.20
CA PRO A 802 46.58 -7.27 3.78
C PRO A 802 46.60 -6.61 2.41
N GLN A 803 46.08 -7.32 1.41
CA GLN A 803 45.90 -6.78 0.07
C GLN A 803 44.74 -5.79 0.12
N HIS A 804 45.06 -4.48 0.19
CA HIS A 804 44.08 -3.40 0.31
C HIS A 804 42.90 -3.60 -0.65
N SER A 805 41.72 -3.90 -0.09
CA SER A 805 40.50 -4.11 -0.84
C SER A 805 40.05 -2.77 -1.45
N ILE A 806 40.03 -2.70 -2.78
CA ILE A 806 39.54 -1.51 -3.50
C ILE A 806 38.02 -1.63 -3.58
N HIS A 807 37.33 -1.28 -2.49
CA HIS A 807 35.87 -1.28 -2.43
C HIS A 807 35.30 -0.36 -3.54
N PRO A 808 34.22 -0.78 -4.24
CA PRO A 808 33.52 0.10 -5.16
C PRO A 808 32.88 1.26 -4.39
N LEU A 809 32.97 2.46 -4.94
CA LEU A 809 32.30 3.66 -4.42
C LEU A 809 31.07 3.93 -5.26
N GLU A 810 29.90 3.52 -4.75
CA GLU A 810 28.61 3.72 -5.39
C GLU A 810 28.17 5.18 -5.22
N ILE A 811 27.93 5.87 -6.34
CA ILE A 811 27.67 7.30 -6.38
C ILE A 811 26.17 7.54 -6.57
N LEU A 812 25.54 7.94 -5.47
CA LEU A 812 24.21 8.56 -5.47
C LEU A 812 24.21 9.81 -6.34
N LEU A 813 23.46 9.75 -7.45
CA LEU A 813 23.21 10.86 -8.38
C LEU A 813 21.73 11.28 -8.29
N PRO A 814 21.39 12.56 -8.56
CA PRO A 814 20.05 13.09 -8.35
C PRO A 814 19.05 12.60 -9.41
N SER A 815 17.86 12.19 -8.95
CA SER A 815 16.72 11.80 -9.78
C SER A 815 15.56 12.78 -9.55
N PHE A 816 15.13 13.49 -10.59
CA PHE A 816 14.16 14.59 -10.49
C PHE A 816 12.74 14.15 -10.84
N ALA A 817 11.74 14.78 -10.21
CA ALA A 817 10.33 14.64 -10.56
C ALA A 817 9.92 15.39 -11.85
N MET A 818 10.84 16.16 -12.44
CA MET A 818 10.67 16.86 -13.72
C MET A 818 11.68 16.32 -14.75
N PRO A 819 11.40 16.40 -16.06
CA PRO A 819 12.37 16.08 -17.11
C PRO A 819 13.64 16.94 -17.02
N VAL A 820 14.79 16.38 -17.42
CA VAL A 820 16.08 17.08 -17.46
C VAL A 820 16.68 17.07 -18.87
N GLY A 821 16.91 18.24 -19.45
CA GLY A 821 17.43 18.37 -20.82
C GLY A 821 18.85 17.83 -21.02
N LEU A 822 19.71 18.01 -20.02
CA LEU A 822 21.08 17.50 -19.97
C LEU A 822 21.50 17.23 -18.52
N LEU A 823 21.90 16.00 -18.20
CA LEU A 823 22.67 15.70 -17.00
C LEU A 823 24.16 15.59 -17.38
N GLN A 824 24.98 16.48 -16.81
CA GLN A 824 26.44 16.44 -16.86
C GLN A 824 26.99 16.02 -15.50
N VAL A 825 27.91 15.06 -15.49
CA VAL A 825 28.61 14.60 -14.28
C VAL A 825 30.12 14.75 -14.49
N ASP A 826 30.77 15.56 -13.66
CA ASP A 826 32.22 15.81 -13.68
C ASP A 826 32.87 15.13 -12.46
N ILE A 827 33.62 14.06 -12.68
CA ILE A 827 34.35 13.32 -11.64
C ILE A 827 35.74 13.96 -11.46
N ARG A 828 35.94 14.69 -10.36
CA ARG A 828 37.24 15.21 -9.93
C ARG A 828 37.93 14.21 -9.01
N VAL A 829 39.09 13.73 -9.44
CA VAL A 829 39.96 12.86 -8.64
C VAL A 829 41.03 13.73 -7.99
N GLN A 830 41.30 13.52 -6.69
CA GLN A 830 42.35 14.25 -5.99
C GLN A 830 43.74 13.89 -6.52
N GLU A 831 44.70 14.81 -6.39
CA GLU A 831 46.11 14.52 -6.69
C GLU A 831 46.62 13.33 -5.86
N GLY A 832 47.44 12.48 -6.47
CA GLY A 832 47.85 11.21 -5.85
C GLY A 832 46.79 10.10 -5.89
N PHE A 833 45.64 10.28 -6.54
CA PHE A 833 44.65 9.24 -6.81
C PHE A 833 44.34 9.10 -8.29
N LYS A 834 43.87 7.91 -8.71
CA LYS A 834 43.47 7.60 -10.08
C LYS A 834 42.21 6.73 -10.09
N LEU A 835 41.27 7.10 -10.96
CA LEU A 835 40.12 6.27 -11.33
C LEU A 835 40.64 5.00 -12.02
N SER A 836 40.49 3.83 -11.38
CA SER A 836 40.95 2.55 -11.93
C SER A 836 39.92 1.90 -12.84
N SER A 837 38.65 2.05 -12.50
CA SER A 837 37.48 1.56 -13.25
C SER A 837 36.23 2.28 -12.78
N PHE A 838 35.19 2.32 -13.62
CA PHE A 838 33.86 2.80 -13.28
C PHE A 838 32.82 2.09 -14.15
N ASP A 839 31.58 2.07 -13.70
CA ASP A 839 30.39 1.58 -14.41
C ASP A 839 29.28 2.65 -14.34
N THR A 840 28.51 2.82 -15.42
CA THR A 840 27.48 3.88 -15.51
C THR A 840 26.47 3.65 -16.63
N ASN A 841 25.25 4.18 -16.46
CA ASN A 841 24.21 4.21 -17.50
C ASN A 841 24.11 5.56 -18.25
N LEU A 842 25.09 6.46 -18.08
CA LEU A 842 25.16 7.74 -18.78
C LEU A 842 25.72 7.55 -20.21
N MET A 843 25.02 8.05 -21.23
CA MET A 843 25.21 7.65 -22.63
C MET A 843 26.56 8.04 -23.25
N HIS A 844 27.19 9.13 -22.78
CA HIS A 844 28.42 9.64 -23.37
C HIS A 844 29.51 9.88 -22.33
N GLN A 845 30.74 9.59 -22.72
CA GLN A 845 31.95 9.73 -21.91
C GLN A 845 32.94 10.67 -22.59
N GLN A 846 33.55 11.58 -21.83
CA GLN A 846 34.59 12.50 -22.28
C GLN A 846 35.72 12.55 -21.25
N THR A 847 36.96 12.27 -21.67
CA THR A 847 38.15 12.46 -20.82
C THR A 847 38.55 13.93 -20.81
N SER A 848 38.65 14.53 -19.62
CA SER A 848 39.06 15.92 -19.39
C SER A 848 40.44 15.95 -18.71
N PRO A 849 41.27 16.99 -18.91
CA PRO A 849 42.47 17.18 -18.08
C PRO A 849 42.17 17.30 -16.57
N GLN A 850 40.91 17.59 -16.19
CA GLN A 850 40.46 17.67 -14.79
C GLN A 850 39.85 16.36 -14.25
N GLY A 851 39.76 15.30 -15.06
CA GLY A 851 39.13 14.02 -14.67
C GLY A 851 38.20 13.45 -15.74
N LEU A 852 37.09 12.83 -15.32
CA LEU A 852 36.15 12.19 -16.24
C LEU A 852 34.82 12.96 -16.30
N ARG A 853 34.33 13.25 -17.51
CA ARG A 853 33.01 13.83 -17.75
C ARG A 853 32.08 12.79 -18.35
N LEU A 854 30.87 12.70 -17.83
CA LEU A 854 29.78 11.85 -18.33
C LEU A 854 28.58 12.75 -18.69
N LEU A 855 27.86 12.42 -19.76
CA LEU A 855 26.72 13.20 -20.26
C LEU A 855 25.54 12.28 -20.62
N HIS A 856 24.32 12.72 -20.32
CA HIS A 856 23.07 12.08 -20.73
C HIS A 856 22.07 13.18 -21.11
N TYR A 857 21.40 13.06 -22.27
CA TYR A 857 20.48 14.06 -22.81
C TYR A 857 19.01 13.61 -22.67
N ALA A 858 18.09 14.56 -22.48
CA ALA A 858 16.63 14.34 -22.45
C ALA A 858 16.18 13.22 -21.49
N LEU A 859 16.60 13.31 -20.23
CA LEU A 859 16.15 12.41 -19.16
C LEU A 859 14.66 12.65 -18.88
N GLY A 860 13.88 11.58 -18.87
CA GLY A 860 12.49 11.62 -18.39
C GLY A 860 12.37 11.79 -16.88
N GLU A 861 11.16 12.03 -16.42
CA GLU A 861 10.79 12.09 -15.00
C GLU A 861 11.22 10.80 -14.26
N PHE A 862 11.76 10.95 -13.05
CA PHE A 862 12.27 9.86 -12.21
C PHE A 862 13.30 8.93 -12.89
N HIS A 863 13.96 9.40 -13.96
CA HIS A 863 15.12 8.73 -14.54
C HIS A 863 16.17 8.51 -13.45
N TYR A 864 16.76 7.33 -13.43
CA TYR A 864 17.67 6.91 -12.37
C TYR A 864 19.11 6.78 -12.90
N PRO A 865 19.93 7.84 -12.76
CA PRO A 865 21.33 7.80 -13.17
C PRO A 865 22.15 6.92 -12.22
N HIS A 866 22.88 5.96 -12.78
CA HIS A 866 23.76 5.04 -12.06
C HIS A 866 25.23 5.39 -12.34
N LEU A 867 26.04 5.41 -11.29
CA LEU A 867 27.49 5.49 -11.37
C LEU A 867 28.11 4.73 -10.18
N SER A 868 28.99 3.78 -10.46
CA SER A 868 29.85 3.14 -9.46
C SER A 868 31.30 3.30 -9.90
N MET A 869 32.23 3.59 -8.99
CA MET A 869 33.63 3.81 -9.35
C MET A 869 34.65 3.28 -8.33
N HIS A 870 35.76 2.76 -8.84
CA HIS A 870 36.92 2.39 -8.05
C HIS A 870 38.00 3.46 -8.18
N VAL A 871 38.43 4.00 -7.04
CA VAL A 871 39.50 5.00 -6.95
C VAL A 871 40.68 4.37 -6.23
N ALA A 872 41.80 4.20 -6.94
CA ALA A 872 43.05 3.71 -6.38
C ALA A 872 43.96 4.89 -6.02
N ARG A 873 44.71 4.81 -4.91
CA ARG A 873 45.85 5.70 -4.69
C ARG A 873 46.84 5.46 -5.84
N ILE A 874 47.29 6.51 -6.51
CA ILE A 874 48.49 6.43 -7.35
C ILE A 874 49.61 6.10 -6.39
N ALA A 875 50.05 4.84 -6.41
CA ALA A 875 51.38 4.54 -5.93
C ALA A 875 52.32 5.44 -6.73
N LEU A 876 52.95 6.43 -6.06
CA LEU A 876 54.10 7.11 -6.63
C LEU A 876 55.02 6.01 -7.18
N PRO A 877 55.57 6.16 -8.39
CA PRO A 877 56.52 5.19 -8.91
C PRO A 877 57.74 5.22 -8.01
N GLN A 878 57.72 4.38 -6.97
CA GLN A 878 58.72 4.31 -5.93
C GLN A 878 60.06 4.17 -6.65
N GLU A 879 60.93 5.17 -6.49
CA GLU A 879 62.19 5.21 -7.23
C GLU A 879 62.85 3.85 -7.08
N LYS A 880 63.18 3.23 -8.22
CA LYS A 880 63.61 1.83 -8.25
C LYS A 880 65.02 1.74 -7.69
N ALA A 881 65.14 1.80 -6.37
CA ALA A 881 66.26 1.32 -5.59
C ALA A 881 66.60 -0.07 -6.15
N VAL A 882 67.76 -0.14 -6.81
CA VAL A 882 68.00 -1.16 -7.84
C VAL A 882 67.91 -2.54 -7.19
N ALA A 883 66.94 -3.35 -7.64
CA ALA A 883 66.50 -4.55 -6.92
C ALA A 883 67.42 -5.77 -7.12
N THR A 884 68.73 -5.59 -6.90
CA THR A 884 69.79 -6.62 -6.94
C THR A 884 69.74 -7.58 -5.74
N SER A 885 68.55 -8.11 -5.43
CA SER A 885 68.34 -8.96 -4.23
C SER A 885 67.48 -10.21 -4.45
N ASN A 886 66.48 -10.19 -5.35
CA ASN A 886 65.59 -11.35 -5.53
C ASN A 886 66.23 -12.53 -6.28
N THR A 887 67.10 -12.29 -7.27
CA THR A 887 67.83 -13.38 -7.95
C THR A 887 68.72 -14.15 -6.97
N LEU A 888 69.43 -13.44 -6.09
CA LEU A 888 70.28 -14.05 -5.06
C LEU A 888 69.48 -14.95 -4.11
N TRP A 889 68.27 -14.52 -3.69
CA TRP A 889 67.42 -15.32 -2.81
C TRP A 889 66.82 -16.56 -3.49
N HIS A 890 66.51 -16.48 -4.79
CA HIS A 890 66.13 -17.66 -5.58
C HIS A 890 67.30 -18.64 -5.76
N PHE A 891 68.53 -18.15 -6.02
CA PHE A 891 69.72 -19.00 -6.03
C PHE A 891 70.00 -19.65 -4.66
N ALA A 892 69.87 -18.91 -3.55
CA ALA A 892 70.03 -19.47 -2.20
C ALA A 892 69.00 -20.57 -1.91
N LYS A 893 67.74 -20.41 -2.32
CA LYS A 893 66.70 -21.45 -2.20
C LYS A 893 66.99 -22.66 -3.08
N ALA A 894 67.40 -22.46 -4.33
CA ALA A 894 67.77 -23.56 -5.23
C ALA A 894 68.99 -24.34 -4.70
N ALA A 895 70.01 -23.65 -4.18
CA ALA A 895 71.17 -24.26 -3.53
C ALA A 895 70.77 -25.04 -2.26
N GLY A 896 69.87 -24.50 -1.44
CA GLY A 896 69.34 -25.20 -0.26
C GLY A 896 68.59 -26.49 -0.61
N VAL A 897 67.74 -26.47 -1.65
CA VAL A 897 67.06 -27.67 -2.16
C VAL A 897 68.05 -28.68 -2.73
N LEU A 898 69.06 -28.23 -3.49
CA LEU A 898 70.12 -29.11 -4.00
C LEU A 898 70.97 -29.73 -2.87
N LEU A 899 71.24 -28.99 -1.80
CA LEU A 899 71.95 -29.50 -0.62
C LEU A 899 71.14 -30.60 0.08
N VAL A 900 69.83 -30.39 0.27
CA VAL A 900 68.94 -31.42 0.83
C VAL A 900 68.86 -32.65 -0.08
N PHE A 901 68.75 -32.48 -1.40
CA PHE A 901 68.81 -33.60 -2.34
C PHE A 901 70.17 -34.32 -2.31
N ALA A 902 71.28 -33.62 -2.17
CA ALA A 902 72.61 -34.22 -2.06
C ALA A 902 72.75 -35.05 -0.76
N ILE A 903 72.23 -34.55 0.36
CA ILE A 903 72.21 -35.28 1.65
C ILE A 903 71.31 -36.52 1.57
N ILE A 904 70.12 -36.41 0.96
CA ILE A 904 69.24 -37.56 0.74
C ILE A 904 69.91 -38.59 -0.18
N PHE A 905 70.61 -38.15 -1.22
CA PHE A 905 71.30 -39.03 -2.15
C PHE A 905 72.52 -39.72 -1.50
N SER A 906 73.31 -39.01 -0.69
CA SER A 906 74.43 -39.60 0.05
C SER A 906 73.95 -40.64 1.07
N LEU A 907 72.91 -40.30 1.85
CA LEU A 907 72.26 -41.25 2.77
C LEU A 907 71.68 -42.46 2.03
N ALA A 908 71.12 -42.28 0.83
CA ALA A 908 70.63 -43.38 0.00
C ALA A 908 71.77 -44.26 -0.56
N THR A 909 72.93 -43.68 -0.90
CA THR A 909 74.11 -44.46 -1.30
C THR A 909 74.75 -45.20 -0.13
N ASP A 910 74.84 -44.57 1.05
CA ASP A 910 75.38 -45.20 2.25
C ASP A 910 74.47 -46.32 2.76
N LEU A 911 73.15 -46.13 2.72
CA LEU A 911 72.19 -47.18 3.06
C LEU A 911 72.20 -48.33 2.05
N ARG A 912 72.41 -48.05 0.75
CA ARG A 912 72.65 -49.09 -0.27
C ARG A 912 73.96 -49.84 -0.03
N ARG A 913 75.01 -49.16 0.41
CA ARG A 913 76.31 -49.75 0.73
C ARG A 913 76.24 -50.63 1.99
N ALA A 914 75.67 -50.12 3.07
CA ALA A 914 75.42 -50.86 4.30
C ALA A 914 74.52 -52.08 4.05
N THR A 915 73.48 -51.97 3.20
CA THR A 915 72.64 -53.12 2.84
C THR A 915 73.34 -54.12 1.92
N SER A 916 74.26 -53.71 1.02
CA SER A 916 75.08 -54.66 0.25
C SER A 916 76.14 -55.36 1.12
N GLU A 917 76.74 -54.65 2.08
CA GLU A 917 77.67 -55.23 3.05
C GLU A 917 76.95 -56.20 4.01
N LEU A 918 75.73 -55.86 4.47
CA LEU A 918 74.90 -56.74 5.29
C LEU A 918 74.36 -57.94 4.48
N GLN A 919 74.07 -57.77 3.18
CA GLN A 919 73.78 -58.90 2.30
C GLN A 919 75.00 -59.80 2.05
N ALA A 920 76.21 -59.24 1.92
CA ALA A 920 77.43 -60.02 1.80
C ALA A 920 77.71 -60.83 3.09
N LEU A 921 77.54 -60.21 4.27
CA LEU A 921 77.60 -60.90 5.58
C LEU A 921 76.51 -61.96 5.73
N ARG A 922 75.30 -61.73 5.22
CA ARG A 922 74.22 -62.72 5.22
C ARG A 922 74.52 -63.89 4.28
N GLN A 923 75.13 -63.64 3.11
CA GLN A 923 75.53 -64.69 2.17
C GLN A 923 76.76 -65.48 2.62
N SER A 924 77.69 -64.89 3.39
CA SER A 924 78.78 -65.63 4.02
C SER A 924 78.28 -66.47 5.20
N ALA A 925 77.38 -65.94 6.04
CA ALA A 925 76.74 -66.70 7.12
C ALA A 925 75.93 -67.90 6.59
N ILE A 926 75.16 -67.73 5.50
CA ILE A 926 74.38 -68.82 4.86
C ILE A 926 75.28 -69.92 4.25
N ARG A 927 76.58 -69.67 4.06
CA ARG A 927 77.55 -70.68 3.60
C ARG A 927 78.22 -71.47 4.73
N LEU A 928 77.89 -71.20 6.00
CA LEU A 928 78.57 -71.79 7.17
C LEU A 928 77.59 -72.30 8.26
N SER A 929 76.57 -73.08 7.87
CA SER A 929 76.01 -74.12 8.75
C SER A 929 75.27 -75.20 7.93
N PRO A 930 75.78 -76.45 7.89
CA PRO A 930 74.99 -77.62 7.52
C PRO A 930 74.16 -78.13 8.72
N ASP A 931 73.14 -78.94 8.42
CA ASP A 931 72.39 -79.86 9.29
C ASP A 931 71.64 -79.32 10.53
N GLY A 932 70.64 -80.10 10.98
CA GLY A 932 70.11 -80.03 12.35
C GLY A 932 68.65 -79.59 12.51
N HIS A 933 67.71 -80.56 12.52
CA HIS A 933 66.35 -80.34 13.04
C HIS A 933 66.35 -79.99 14.53
N VAL A 934 65.76 -78.84 14.93
CA VAL A 934 65.19 -78.63 16.27
C VAL A 934 63.93 -77.73 16.22
N LEU A 935 62.81 -78.27 16.73
CA LEU A 935 61.73 -77.54 17.40
C LEU A 935 61.97 -77.70 18.92
N PRO A 936 61.55 -76.79 19.83
CA PRO A 936 60.25 -76.11 19.78
C PRO A 936 60.15 -74.70 20.45
N GLU A 937 58.90 -74.24 20.62
CA GLU A 937 58.35 -73.55 21.82
C GLU A 937 58.62 -72.05 22.08
N THR A 938 57.69 -71.47 22.85
CA THR A 938 57.52 -70.05 23.16
C THR A 938 58.01 -69.73 24.58
N ILE A 939 58.72 -68.62 24.78
CA ILE A 939 59.09 -68.12 26.12
C ILE A 939 58.68 -66.65 26.28
N THR A 940 58.14 -66.32 27.46
CA THR A 940 57.61 -65.00 27.88
C THR A 940 58.66 -64.21 28.70
N VAL A 941 58.26 -63.24 29.55
CA VAL A 941 59.05 -62.47 30.56
C VAL A 941 59.80 -61.22 30.00
N THR A 942 59.78 -60.02 30.62
CA THR A 942 58.94 -59.40 31.69
C THR A 942 59.05 -57.85 31.63
N ALA A 943 58.16 -57.13 32.32
CA ALA A 943 57.98 -55.66 32.31
C ALA A 943 58.90 -54.84 33.26
N THR A 944 58.81 -53.50 33.14
CA THR A 944 59.00 -52.53 34.26
C THR A 944 58.18 -51.24 34.03
N ASP A 945 57.75 -50.64 35.14
CA ASP A 945 57.09 -49.31 35.34
C ASP A 945 58.15 -48.33 35.96
N PRO A 946 57.91 -47.10 36.50
CA PRO A 946 56.69 -46.26 36.62
C PRO A 946 56.89 -44.72 36.43
N ALA A 947 55.84 -43.94 36.76
CA ALA A 947 55.83 -42.51 37.22
C ALA A 947 56.05 -41.38 36.17
N ASP A 948 55.55 -40.14 36.35
CA ASP A 948 54.92 -39.50 37.53
C ASP A 948 53.78 -38.48 37.17
N ASP A 949 52.99 -38.05 38.18
CA ASP A 949 51.87 -37.06 38.17
C ASP A 949 52.46 -35.61 38.39
N PRO A 950 51.77 -34.44 38.66
CA PRO A 950 50.34 -34.28 39.01
C PRO A 950 49.53 -32.97 38.75
N LYS A 951 48.19 -33.08 38.96
CA LYS A 951 47.24 -32.08 39.57
C LYS A 951 46.92 -30.73 38.85
N LYS A 952 45.80 -30.03 39.12
CA LYS A 952 44.41 -30.35 39.56
C LYS A 952 43.49 -29.09 39.41
N TRP A 953 42.15 -29.32 39.40
CA TRP A 953 40.97 -28.53 39.87
C TRP A 953 41.07 -26.99 40.16
N TRP A 954 40.00 -26.16 40.08
CA TRP A 954 38.64 -26.33 40.64
C TRP A 954 37.54 -25.47 39.95
N PHE A 955 36.29 -25.82 40.21
CA PHE A 955 35.10 -24.96 40.08
C PHE A 955 34.97 -24.01 41.29
N ASN A 956 34.32 -22.86 41.15
CA ASN A 956 33.49 -22.31 42.24
C ASN A 956 32.46 -21.27 41.78
N GLN A 957 31.30 -21.26 42.45
CA GLN A 957 30.32 -20.18 42.42
C GLN A 957 30.43 -19.35 43.71
N ALA A 958 30.27 -18.03 43.62
CA ALA A 958 29.74 -17.18 44.69
C ALA A 958 29.37 -15.80 44.11
N ALA A 959 28.42 -15.09 44.73
CA ALA A 959 27.95 -13.78 44.29
C ALA A 959 28.17 -12.69 45.35
N THR A 960 28.38 -11.45 44.91
CA THR A 960 28.13 -10.23 45.72
C THR A 960 27.94 -8.98 44.84
N HIS A 961 26.85 -8.23 45.09
CA HIS A 961 26.60 -6.82 44.76
C HIS A 961 26.61 -6.00 46.09
N PRO A 962 26.51 -4.64 46.11
CA PRO A 962 26.98 -3.58 45.21
C PRO A 962 28.20 -2.88 45.90
N PRO A 963 28.30 -1.57 46.29
CA PRO A 963 27.61 -0.29 45.95
C PRO A 963 28.08 0.29 44.57
N ALA A 964 27.71 1.46 44.02
CA ALA A 964 26.86 2.64 44.33
C ALA A 964 27.58 3.99 44.64
N HIS A 965 27.17 5.06 43.91
CA HIS A 965 27.64 6.47 43.92
C HIS A 965 29.10 6.69 43.44
N THR A 966 29.54 7.82 42.88
CA THR A 966 29.04 9.22 42.73
C THR A 966 29.59 9.72 41.36
N ALA A 967 28.86 10.29 40.39
CA ALA A 967 28.22 11.62 40.30
C ALA A 967 29.17 12.84 40.46
N ILE A 968 28.88 13.90 39.67
CA ILE A 968 29.39 15.30 39.67
C ILE A 968 30.53 15.64 38.68
N ASP A 969 30.25 16.71 37.91
CA ASP A 969 31.05 17.68 37.10
C ASP A 969 32.25 17.20 36.25
N ALA A 970 32.34 17.50 34.94
CA ALA A 970 32.17 18.76 34.21
C ALA A 970 33.34 19.76 34.40
N LEU A 971 34.13 19.94 33.34
CA LEU A 971 35.11 21.02 33.26
C LEU A 971 35.13 21.59 31.83
N ILE A 972 34.87 22.90 31.73
CA ILE A 972 34.99 23.67 30.50
C ILE A 972 36.47 23.96 30.27
N TYR A 973 36.95 23.79 29.04
CA TYR A 973 38.07 24.58 28.55
C TYR A 973 37.70 25.16 27.18
N ALA A 974 37.67 26.49 27.12
CA ALA A 974 37.70 27.22 25.87
C ALA A 974 39.12 27.74 25.70
N ASP A 975 39.62 27.78 24.48
CA ASP A 975 40.76 28.63 24.14
C ASP A 975 40.55 29.26 22.77
N GLN A 976 40.95 30.53 22.65
CA GLN A 976 40.87 31.30 21.42
C GLN A 976 42.23 31.28 20.73
N TYR A 977 42.32 30.98 19.44
CA TYR A 977 43.45 31.51 18.66
C TYR A 977 43.13 31.75 17.17
N ASN A 978 43.46 32.96 16.74
CA ASN A 978 43.47 33.54 15.39
C ASN A 978 44.32 34.84 15.57
N PRO A 979 45.11 35.38 14.61
CA PRO A 979 44.88 35.31 13.16
C PRO A 979 46.13 35.21 12.25
N ASN A 980 45.89 35.23 10.92
CA ASN A 980 46.84 35.53 9.83
C ASN A 980 47.97 34.46 9.60
N SER A 981 48.45 34.17 8.39
CA SER A 981 48.53 34.95 7.14
C SER A 981 48.76 34.09 5.89
N SER A 982 48.39 34.60 4.71
CA SER A 982 49.00 34.36 3.38
C SER A 982 49.61 32.98 3.03
N THR A 983 48.96 32.23 2.13
CA THR A 983 49.28 32.28 0.69
C THR A 983 48.09 31.84 -0.16
#